data_AF-A0A2Z4UXD9-F1
#
_entry.id   AF-A0A2Z4UXD9-F1
#
_cell.length_a   1.000
_cell.length_b   1.000
_cell.length_c   1.000
_cell.angle_alpha   90.00
_cell.angle_beta   90.00
_cell.angle_gamma   90.00
#
_symmetry.space_group_name_H-M   'P 1'
#
loop_
_entity.id
_entity.type
_entity.pdbx_description
1 polymer ?
#
loop_
_entity_poly.entity_id
_entity_poly.type
_entity_poly.pdbx_seq_one_letter_code
_entity_poly.pdbx_strand_id
1 'polypeptide(L)'
;MDAAADSRHQGSGGTDSASAPPIGRRPSGRRRSAGTPFDTGSSHVDDRDLGRRTVSVTVQVPAKVNLHLAVGGTRPDGYHELVSVFQAVSLHDTVTATPAPELSVTLEGEDIGAVPADRRNLAAAAAALLAERIGVDPGVHLHIDKRIPVAGGMAGGSADAAAAIVGCAALWGLDPKDPLLAEVAAEVGSDVAFALMGGTAVGTGRGERLTALPDSGRFHWVFAEARGGLSTPRVFREYDLLLAESDTAAPAPAELAPAPDFAAALASGDPDRLAALLRNDLEGAALRLRPELADTLGAGLDAGALGALVSGSGPTCAFLVRDEAAAGTVAAALEASGHCRSVRTAHGPVDGPAARVTTGTDRSSLNVSQGAAVKSVEVPAEPGGREHPGVPFFTQAATFDALWPSISAHVQDVFDRNKWSHGRKCLEFERAVAAYTGAKHAIAVNNGTDALVILLRAAGVRRGDEVVVPAFTFAATATTVAAIGAVPVFADIDPVTYAMDPLSFEKAITERTRAVMPAHLFTQLADMDAISEIADRHGITVLEDSAEGIGMRWNGKHAGLLGRGGVLSFFPTKTLGAIGDAGMILTDDDEVAETAQILRHHGRMGKTIDHIAGISNLSGASGTNSKMDDIQAAVLMAKLPRLDEDIAARARLAQAYHERLSGLPGILRLPTVVERAVPTDAVFYVYEIEVERRDELVAHLASRGIGTETYYPIPLHVQPCFAHLGYGPGDFPVAEAACASAVALPFYPDLTGEQLDTVVAAIRDFFTGSQS
;
A
#
# COMPACT_ATOMS: atom_id res chain seq x y z
N MET A 1 -12.72 -0.13 73.28
CA MET A 1 -13.67 -0.94 74.03
C MET A 1 -14.57 -1.68 73.05
N ASP A 2 -14.43 -2.95 72.70
CA ASP A 2 -13.40 -4.02 72.78
C ASP A 2 -13.84 -5.11 71.77
N ALA A 3 -13.07 -6.05 71.22
CA ALA A 3 -11.63 -6.38 71.16
C ALA A 3 -11.41 -7.15 69.82
N ALA A 4 -10.23 -7.19 69.18
CA ALA A 4 -9.20 -8.24 69.29
C ALA A 4 -9.73 -9.70 69.37
N ALA A 5 -9.20 -10.70 68.64
CA ALA A 5 -8.13 -10.76 67.63
C ALA A 5 -8.17 -12.10 66.83
N ASP A 6 -7.26 -12.26 65.85
CA ASP A 6 -6.58 -13.50 65.39
C ASP A 6 -7.33 -14.81 65.02
N SER A 7 -6.84 -15.68 64.12
CA SER A 7 -5.88 -15.54 63.00
C SER A 7 -5.86 -16.80 62.09
N ARG A 8 -5.15 -16.71 60.95
CA ARG A 8 -4.42 -17.79 60.24
C ARG A 8 -5.16 -18.99 59.58
N HIS A 9 -5.19 -18.92 58.24
CA HIS A 9 -4.52 -19.84 57.28
C HIS A 9 -5.19 -21.11 56.69
N GLN A 10 -4.81 -21.30 55.42
CA GLN A 10 -4.65 -22.54 54.63
C GLN A 10 -5.90 -23.31 54.18
N GLY A 11 -6.42 -22.82 53.04
CA GLY A 11 -7.42 -23.49 52.22
C GLY A 11 -6.96 -24.71 51.42
N SER A 12 -7.95 -25.29 50.75
CA SER A 12 -7.90 -26.16 49.58
C SER A 12 -9.16 -25.83 48.73
N GLY A 13 -9.33 -26.35 47.51
CA GLY A 13 -10.32 -25.79 46.57
C GLY A 13 -10.99 -26.78 45.59
N GLY A 14 -11.84 -26.21 44.73
CA GLY A 14 -12.72 -26.92 43.78
C GLY A 14 -14.12 -27.19 44.34
N THR A 15 -15.20 -27.29 43.56
CA THR A 15 -15.46 -27.03 42.12
C THR A 15 -16.98 -26.99 41.90
N ASP A 16 -17.47 -26.27 40.87
CA ASP A 16 -18.78 -26.47 40.20
C ASP A 16 -20.09 -26.23 41.03
N SER A 17 -21.26 -25.93 40.44
CA SER A 17 -21.65 -25.40 39.11
C SER A 17 -23.13 -24.89 39.15
N ALA A 18 -23.64 -24.32 38.05
CA ALA A 18 -25.06 -24.00 37.76
C ALA A 18 -25.72 -22.87 38.62
N SER A 19 -26.73 -22.12 38.14
CA SER A 19 -27.38 -22.02 36.81
C SER A 19 -28.01 -20.62 36.58
N ALA A 20 -28.11 -20.20 35.32
CA ALA A 20 -28.95 -19.10 34.81
C ALA A 20 -30.34 -19.67 34.37
N PRO A 21 -31.25 -19.04 33.57
CA PRO A 21 -31.23 -17.74 32.84
C PRO A 21 -32.60 -16.99 33.01
N PRO A 22 -33.23 -16.25 32.06
CA PRO A 22 -32.76 -15.69 30.78
C PRO A 22 -33.10 -14.19 30.48
N ILE A 23 -32.34 -13.63 29.54
CA ILE A 23 -32.72 -12.47 28.72
C ILE A 23 -33.18 -12.98 27.33
N GLY A 24 -34.19 -12.36 26.72
CA GLY A 24 -34.67 -12.71 25.38
C GLY A 24 -33.82 -12.15 24.24
N ARG A 25 -33.68 -12.93 23.14
CA ARG A 25 -33.14 -12.48 21.84
C ARG A 25 -33.89 -13.16 20.69
N ARG A 26 -34.13 -12.44 19.60
CA ARG A 26 -34.39 -12.94 18.22
C ARG A 26 -34.44 -11.73 17.25
N PRO A 27 -34.23 -11.92 15.94
CA PRO A 27 -32.93 -12.30 15.37
C PRO A 27 -32.53 -11.34 14.22
N SER A 28 -31.38 -11.57 13.60
CA SER A 28 -31.11 -11.05 12.25
C SER A 28 -30.32 -12.07 11.44
N GLY A 29 -30.42 -11.98 10.10
CA GLY A 29 -29.71 -12.87 9.20
C GLY A 29 -29.54 -12.28 7.82
N ARG A 30 -28.27 -12.11 7.43
CA ARG A 30 -27.73 -12.11 6.06
C ARG A 30 -28.15 -10.99 5.08
N ARG A 31 -27.10 -10.47 4.40
CA ARG A 31 -27.04 -10.19 2.93
C ARG A 31 -27.77 -8.92 2.42
N ARG A 32 -27.34 -8.24 1.34
CA ARG A 32 -26.11 -8.29 0.49
C ARG A 32 -26.07 -7.03 -0.43
N SER A 33 -24.90 -6.71 -1.01
CA SER A 33 -24.63 -6.17 -2.40
C SER A 33 -25.46 -5.01 -3.01
N ALA A 34 -25.03 -4.24 -4.02
CA ALA A 34 -23.74 -3.85 -4.64
C ALA A 34 -24.07 -2.89 -5.84
N GLY A 35 -23.07 -2.40 -6.61
CA GLY A 35 -23.26 -1.52 -7.80
C GLY A 35 -22.74 -0.09 -7.57
N THR A 36 -21.56 0.40 -7.98
CA THR A 36 -20.60 0.13 -9.08
C THR A 36 -21.13 0.38 -10.52
N PRO A 37 -20.29 0.82 -11.50
CA PRO A 37 -19.08 1.69 -11.45
C PRO A 37 -18.94 2.63 -12.72
N PHE A 38 -17.70 2.86 -13.22
CA PHE A 38 -17.27 3.37 -14.57
C PHE A 38 -17.23 4.90 -14.84
N ASP A 39 -16.33 5.49 -15.67
CA ASP A 39 -14.98 5.19 -16.27
C ASP A 39 -14.46 6.49 -17.01
N THR A 40 -13.28 6.72 -17.63
CA THR A 40 -12.00 6.01 -17.96
C THR A 40 -10.84 7.05 -18.16
N GLY A 41 -9.55 6.65 -18.05
CA GLY A 41 -8.41 7.23 -18.84
C GLY A 41 -7.26 7.92 -18.04
N SER A 42 -5.93 7.79 -18.27
CA SER A 42 -5.02 7.39 -19.41
C SER A 42 -4.39 8.60 -20.14
N SER A 43 -3.08 8.78 -20.39
CA SER A 43 -1.89 7.87 -20.47
C SER A 43 -0.48 8.56 -20.52
N HIS A 44 0.60 7.79 -20.23
CA HIS A 44 2.05 7.90 -20.64
C HIS A 44 3.03 8.81 -19.83
N VAL A 45 4.28 8.45 -19.40
CA VAL A 45 5.43 7.54 -19.84
C VAL A 45 6.52 8.29 -20.67
N ASP A 46 7.87 8.23 -20.51
CA ASP A 46 8.93 7.39 -19.82
C ASP A 46 10.05 8.31 -19.24
N ASP A 47 10.77 7.97 -18.14
CA ASP A 47 12.07 8.62 -17.77
C ASP A 47 13.09 7.71 -17.03
N ARG A 48 14.38 8.10 -17.00
CA ARG A 48 15.54 7.23 -16.73
C ARG A 48 16.69 7.88 -15.92
N ASP A 49 16.82 7.42 -14.67
CA ASP A 49 18.05 6.95 -13.98
C ASP A 49 19.41 7.32 -14.65
N LEU A 50 20.35 7.96 -13.95
CA LEU A 50 21.32 7.29 -13.06
C LEU A 50 22.08 8.28 -12.14
N GLY A 51 22.78 7.86 -11.07
CA GLY A 51 23.03 6.48 -10.63
C GLY A 51 22.82 6.28 -9.12
N ARG A 52 21.57 6.05 -8.72
CA ARG A 52 21.32 5.20 -7.53
C ARG A 52 21.76 3.77 -7.86
N ARG A 53 21.86 2.88 -6.85
CA ARG A 53 21.74 1.45 -7.15
C ARG A 53 20.30 1.19 -7.56
N THR A 54 20.03 1.09 -8.86
CA THR A 54 18.71 0.76 -9.37
C THR A 54 18.38 -0.67 -8.93
N VAL A 55 17.53 -0.77 -7.91
CA VAL A 55 16.94 -2.03 -7.48
C VAL A 55 15.77 -2.30 -8.43
N SER A 56 15.96 -3.23 -9.36
CA SER A 56 14.86 -3.75 -10.17
C SER A 56 14.50 -5.15 -9.70
N VAL A 57 13.21 -5.46 -9.69
CA VAL A 57 12.71 -6.81 -9.42
C VAL A 57 12.16 -7.38 -10.72
N THR A 58 12.91 -8.31 -11.30
CA THR A 58 12.49 -9.07 -12.48
C THR A 58 11.79 -10.34 -12.01
N VAL A 59 10.50 -10.47 -12.31
CA VAL A 59 9.68 -11.62 -11.99
C VAL A 59 9.33 -12.38 -13.27
N GLN A 60 9.72 -13.64 -13.31
CA GLN A 60 9.28 -14.58 -14.35
C GLN A 60 7.98 -15.26 -13.89
N VAL A 61 6.96 -15.31 -14.75
CA VAL A 61 5.62 -15.83 -14.39
C VAL A 61 5.09 -16.81 -15.43
N PRO A 62 4.54 -17.96 -15.04
CA PRO A 62 4.08 -18.97 -16.00
C PRO A 62 2.73 -18.63 -16.64
N ALA A 63 2.54 -19.12 -17.85
CA ALA A 63 1.23 -19.27 -18.48
C ALA A 63 0.44 -20.38 -17.79
N LYS A 64 -0.87 -20.43 -18.06
CA LYS A 64 -1.74 -21.52 -17.60
C LYS A 64 -2.50 -22.19 -18.74
N VAL A 65 -2.71 -23.50 -18.60
CA VAL A 65 -3.66 -24.27 -19.41
C VAL A 65 -4.84 -24.71 -18.53
N ASN A 66 -6.05 -24.71 -19.11
CA ASN A 66 -7.21 -25.33 -18.50
C ASN A 66 -7.21 -26.82 -18.89
N LEU A 67 -6.95 -27.70 -17.93
CA LEU A 67 -7.06 -29.16 -18.12
C LEU A 67 -8.53 -29.61 -18.08
N HIS A 68 -9.32 -28.94 -17.26
CA HIS A 68 -10.78 -29.05 -17.19
C HIS A 68 -11.34 -27.64 -17.09
N LEU A 69 -12.38 -27.32 -17.85
CA LEU A 69 -13.19 -26.12 -17.71
C LEU A 69 -14.66 -26.49 -17.95
N ALA A 70 -15.41 -26.63 -16.85
CA ALA A 70 -16.84 -26.87 -16.88
C ALA A 70 -17.61 -25.58 -16.59
N VAL A 71 -18.69 -25.36 -17.34
CA VAL A 71 -19.51 -24.15 -17.30
C VAL A 71 -20.91 -24.50 -16.83
N GLY A 72 -21.39 -23.83 -15.78
CA GLY A 72 -22.75 -23.95 -15.28
C GLY A 72 -23.64 -22.78 -15.71
N GLY A 73 -24.87 -22.77 -15.20
CA GLY A 73 -25.82 -21.69 -15.47
C GLY A 73 -25.34 -20.30 -15.01
N THR A 74 -25.82 -19.26 -15.70
CA THR A 74 -25.56 -17.85 -15.36
C THR A 74 -26.16 -17.51 -13.99
N ARG A 75 -25.38 -16.77 -13.18
CA ARG A 75 -25.71 -16.41 -11.80
C ARG A 75 -26.30 -14.98 -11.72
N PRO A 76 -26.88 -14.58 -10.58
CA PRO A 76 -27.40 -13.22 -10.38
C PRO A 76 -26.38 -12.07 -10.45
N ASP A 77 -25.08 -12.36 -10.60
CA ASP A 77 -24.01 -11.37 -10.83
C ASP A 77 -23.59 -11.25 -12.31
N GLY A 78 -24.29 -11.94 -13.23
CA GLY A 78 -24.03 -11.90 -14.68
C GLY A 78 -22.89 -12.81 -15.15
N TYR A 79 -22.22 -13.52 -14.25
CA TYR A 79 -21.20 -14.51 -14.58
C TYR A 79 -21.75 -15.94 -14.49
N HIS A 80 -21.10 -16.89 -15.16
CA HIS A 80 -21.39 -18.31 -14.99
C HIS A 80 -20.77 -18.83 -13.68
N GLU A 81 -21.36 -19.88 -13.12
CA GLU A 81 -20.65 -20.71 -12.14
C GLU A 81 -19.65 -21.58 -12.90
N LEU A 82 -18.37 -21.51 -12.54
CA LEU A 82 -17.28 -22.24 -13.19
C LEU A 82 -16.61 -23.21 -12.22
N VAL A 83 -16.20 -24.36 -12.74
CA VAL A 83 -15.18 -25.21 -12.12
C VAL A 83 -14.08 -25.47 -13.14
N SER A 84 -12.86 -25.16 -12.75
CA SER A 84 -11.67 -25.26 -13.59
C SER A 84 -10.62 -26.12 -12.90
N VAL A 85 -9.88 -26.94 -13.65
CA VAL A 85 -8.57 -27.42 -13.22
C VAL A 85 -7.51 -26.70 -14.06
N PHE A 86 -6.75 -25.83 -13.41
CA PHE A 86 -5.66 -25.08 -14.02
C PHE A 86 -4.33 -25.82 -13.79
N GLN A 87 -3.43 -25.77 -14.77
CA GLN A 87 -2.02 -26.12 -14.62
C GLN A 87 -1.13 -25.01 -15.17
N ALA A 88 -0.13 -24.61 -14.40
CA ALA A 88 0.90 -23.67 -14.82
C ALA A 88 1.91 -24.38 -15.75
N VAL A 89 2.35 -23.70 -16.80
CA VAL A 89 3.25 -24.27 -17.83
C VAL A 89 4.45 -23.38 -18.11
N SER A 90 5.54 -23.98 -18.54
CA SER A 90 6.87 -23.38 -18.69
C SER A 90 7.02 -22.32 -19.81
N LEU A 91 5.92 -21.82 -20.37
CA LEU A 91 5.91 -20.64 -21.21
C LEU A 91 5.71 -19.44 -20.29
N HIS A 92 6.65 -18.50 -20.24
CA HIS A 92 6.65 -17.44 -19.22
C HIS A 92 6.70 -16.04 -19.82
N ASP A 93 5.93 -15.12 -19.27
CA ASP A 93 6.20 -13.69 -19.41
C ASP A 93 7.23 -13.26 -18.35
N THR A 94 7.82 -12.08 -18.55
CA THR A 94 8.74 -11.48 -17.57
C THR A 94 8.38 -10.03 -17.32
N VAL A 95 8.05 -9.69 -16.07
CA VAL A 95 7.78 -8.30 -15.64
C VAL A 95 8.94 -7.81 -14.79
N THR A 96 9.54 -6.69 -15.16
CA THR A 96 10.57 -6.00 -14.38
C THR A 96 9.99 -4.72 -13.78
N ALA A 97 9.78 -4.75 -12.45
CA ALA A 97 9.39 -3.59 -11.66
C ALA A 97 10.64 -2.77 -11.29
N THR A 98 10.62 -1.47 -11.54
CA THR A 98 11.70 -0.51 -11.22
C THR A 98 11.09 0.75 -10.61
N PRO A 99 11.65 1.38 -9.56
CA PRO A 99 11.10 2.61 -9.00
C PRO A 99 11.04 3.73 -10.06
N ALA A 100 9.94 4.47 -10.10
CA ALA A 100 9.72 5.57 -11.03
C ALA A 100 8.89 6.70 -10.37
N PRO A 101 8.88 7.93 -10.91
CA PRO A 101 8.06 9.01 -10.37
C PRO A 101 6.54 8.78 -10.51
N GLU A 102 6.11 7.96 -11.47
CA GLU A 102 4.71 7.61 -11.71
C GLU A 102 4.57 6.12 -12.09
N LEU A 103 3.36 5.59 -11.96
CA LEU A 103 3.00 4.26 -12.46
C LEU A 103 3.01 4.22 -14.00
N SER A 104 4.02 3.57 -14.57
CA SER A 104 4.25 3.46 -16.01
C SER A 104 4.33 2.00 -16.48
N VAL A 105 3.95 1.74 -17.73
CA VAL A 105 4.08 0.41 -18.37
C VAL A 105 4.77 0.54 -19.72
N THR A 106 5.74 -0.33 -19.99
CA THR A 106 6.31 -0.55 -21.33
C THR A 106 6.25 -2.03 -21.69
N LEU A 107 6.16 -2.32 -22.99
CA LEU A 107 5.94 -3.66 -23.52
C LEU A 107 7.01 -4.00 -24.57
N GLU A 108 7.62 -5.17 -24.45
CA GLU A 108 8.37 -5.85 -25.51
C GLU A 108 7.64 -7.15 -25.88
N GLY A 109 7.90 -7.70 -27.07
CA GLY A 109 7.43 -9.03 -27.47
C GLY A 109 6.43 -9.01 -28.62
N GLU A 110 5.71 -10.12 -28.78
CA GLU A 110 4.76 -10.31 -29.88
C GLU A 110 3.35 -9.84 -29.49
N ASP A 111 2.58 -9.33 -30.46
CA ASP A 111 1.18 -8.89 -30.31
C ASP A 111 0.90 -7.79 -29.27
N ILE A 112 1.93 -7.10 -28.79
CA ILE A 112 1.82 -5.99 -27.81
C ILE A 112 0.85 -4.88 -28.24
N GLY A 113 0.59 -4.70 -29.55
CA GLY A 113 -0.41 -3.76 -30.06
C GLY A 113 -1.87 -4.07 -29.69
N ALA A 114 -2.15 -5.23 -29.08
CA ALA A 114 -3.44 -5.58 -28.50
C ALA A 114 -3.46 -5.48 -26.95
N VAL A 115 -2.36 -5.05 -26.32
CA VAL A 115 -2.20 -4.91 -24.87
C VAL A 115 -2.15 -3.41 -24.52
N PRO A 116 -2.96 -2.90 -23.56
CA PRO A 116 -2.84 -1.51 -23.12
C PRO A 116 -1.48 -1.23 -22.48
N ALA A 117 -0.93 -0.03 -22.71
CA ALA A 117 0.26 0.49 -22.02
C ALA A 117 -0.11 1.67 -21.10
N ASP A 118 -1.31 1.59 -20.51
CA ASP A 118 -1.95 2.59 -19.66
C ASP A 118 -2.68 1.90 -18.48
N ARG A 119 -3.45 2.67 -17.69
CA ARG A 119 -4.16 2.17 -16.49
C ARG A 119 -5.17 1.03 -16.75
N ARG A 120 -5.50 0.72 -18.01
CA ARG A 120 -6.30 -0.47 -18.40
C ARG A 120 -5.48 -1.77 -18.45
N ASN A 121 -4.16 -1.70 -18.31
CA ASN A 121 -3.31 -2.89 -18.19
C ASN A 121 -3.50 -3.52 -16.80
N LEU A 122 -3.75 -4.83 -16.74
CA LEU A 122 -3.96 -5.54 -15.47
C LEU A 122 -2.72 -5.50 -14.56
N ALA A 123 -1.51 -5.40 -15.10
CA ALA A 123 -0.28 -5.20 -14.32
C ALA A 123 -0.22 -3.82 -13.66
N ALA A 124 -0.63 -2.77 -14.37
CA ALA A 124 -0.75 -1.43 -13.80
C ALA A 124 -1.84 -1.39 -12.72
N ALA A 125 -3.02 -1.94 -13.01
CA ALA A 125 -4.12 -2.03 -12.05
C ALA A 125 -3.73 -2.83 -10.78
N ALA A 126 -2.95 -3.90 -10.94
CA ALA A 126 -2.48 -4.71 -9.81
C ALA A 126 -1.41 -4.00 -8.96
N ALA A 127 -0.48 -3.28 -9.58
CA ALA A 127 0.49 -2.45 -8.87
C ALA A 127 -0.21 -1.30 -8.12
N ALA A 128 -1.15 -0.59 -8.78
CA ALA A 128 -1.93 0.47 -8.15
C ALA A 128 -2.76 -0.05 -6.96
N LEU A 129 -3.48 -1.16 -7.13
CA LEU A 129 -4.30 -1.74 -6.05
C LEU A 129 -3.42 -2.25 -4.91
N LEU A 130 -2.27 -2.88 -5.18
CA LEU A 130 -1.34 -3.29 -4.14
C LEU A 130 -0.79 -2.08 -3.37
N ALA A 131 -0.40 -1.00 -4.08
CA ALA A 131 0.11 0.23 -3.47
C ALA A 131 -0.92 0.88 -2.54
N GLU A 132 -2.17 1.02 -3.01
CA GLU A 132 -3.32 1.46 -2.20
C GLU A 132 -3.50 0.58 -0.96
N ARG A 133 -3.40 -0.75 -1.12
CA ARG A 133 -3.63 -1.72 -0.05
C ARG A 133 -2.57 -1.70 1.06
N ILE A 134 -1.35 -1.28 0.75
CA ILE A 134 -0.24 -1.15 1.72
C ILE A 134 0.10 0.30 2.09
N GLY A 135 -0.55 1.29 1.48
CA GLY A 135 -0.34 2.71 1.78
C GLY A 135 0.98 3.29 1.27
N VAL A 136 1.49 2.81 0.14
CA VAL A 136 2.67 3.39 -0.55
C VAL A 136 2.27 4.10 -1.84
N ASP A 137 3.16 4.94 -2.34
CA ASP A 137 3.02 5.54 -3.66
C ASP A 137 3.18 4.48 -4.79
N PRO A 138 2.31 4.46 -5.82
CA PRO A 138 2.38 3.51 -6.93
C PRO A 138 3.48 3.82 -7.97
N GLY A 139 4.48 4.65 -7.65
CA GLY A 139 5.62 5.04 -8.49
C GLY A 139 6.52 3.87 -8.89
N VAL A 140 6.09 3.12 -9.90
CA VAL A 140 6.79 1.97 -10.46
C VAL A 140 6.65 1.91 -11.97
N HIS A 141 7.78 1.73 -12.65
CA HIS A 141 7.84 1.36 -14.04
C HIS A 141 7.81 -0.15 -14.18
N LEU A 142 6.80 -0.65 -14.89
CA LEU A 142 6.63 -2.06 -15.22
C LEU A 142 7.05 -2.29 -16.68
N HIS A 143 8.22 -2.87 -16.89
CA HIS A 143 8.63 -3.34 -18.21
C HIS A 143 8.24 -4.81 -18.39
N ILE A 144 7.43 -5.12 -19.41
CA ILE A 144 6.86 -6.45 -19.62
C ILE A 144 7.38 -7.04 -20.94
N ASP A 145 8.11 -8.15 -20.87
CA ASP A 145 8.45 -8.97 -22.03
C ASP A 145 7.35 -10.02 -22.26
N LYS A 146 6.58 -9.86 -23.34
CA LYS A 146 5.47 -10.72 -23.75
C LYS A 146 5.95 -11.91 -24.58
N ARG A 147 5.96 -13.09 -23.95
CA ARG A 147 6.15 -14.40 -24.61
C ARG A 147 4.90 -15.29 -24.50
N ILE A 148 3.94 -14.97 -23.63
CA ILE A 148 2.64 -15.63 -23.55
C ILE A 148 1.64 -14.93 -24.51
N PRO A 149 1.09 -15.62 -25.51
CA PRO A 149 0.15 -15.10 -26.49
C PRO A 149 -1.03 -14.28 -25.93
N VAL A 150 -1.14 -13.05 -26.42
CA VAL A 150 -2.21 -12.10 -26.07
C VAL A 150 -3.57 -12.64 -26.52
N ALA A 151 -4.56 -12.60 -25.63
CA ALA A 151 -5.90 -13.18 -25.82
C ALA A 151 -5.93 -14.70 -26.16
N GLY A 152 -4.81 -15.42 -26.06
CA GLY A 152 -4.70 -16.87 -26.32
C GLY A 152 -5.35 -17.80 -25.29
N GLY A 153 -6.22 -17.30 -24.41
CA GLY A 153 -6.88 -18.08 -23.34
C GLY A 153 -5.97 -18.52 -22.18
N MET A 154 -4.65 -18.56 -22.40
CA MET A 154 -3.60 -18.89 -21.43
C MET A 154 -3.33 -17.81 -20.37
N ALA A 155 -4.23 -16.82 -20.26
CA ALA A 155 -4.25 -15.73 -19.28
C ALA A 155 -2.94 -14.91 -19.12
N GLY A 156 -2.21 -14.65 -20.21
CA GLY A 156 -0.99 -13.81 -20.18
C GLY A 156 -1.17 -12.46 -19.47
N GLY A 157 -2.29 -11.75 -19.67
CA GLY A 157 -2.58 -10.50 -18.94
C GLY A 157 -2.80 -10.67 -17.43
N SER A 158 -3.20 -11.86 -16.97
CA SER A 158 -3.29 -12.19 -15.54
C SER A 158 -1.97 -12.69 -14.97
N ALA A 159 -1.11 -13.29 -15.81
CA ALA A 159 0.26 -13.59 -15.49
C ALA A 159 1.06 -12.29 -15.27
N ASP A 160 0.97 -11.33 -16.21
CA ASP A 160 1.54 -9.97 -16.06
C ASP A 160 1.14 -9.33 -14.72
N ALA A 161 -0.13 -9.45 -14.34
CA ALA A 161 -0.65 -8.92 -13.07
C ALA A 161 -0.07 -9.63 -11.84
N ALA A 162 0.01 -10.96 -11.83
CA ALA A 162 0.63 -11.70 -10.72
C ALA A 162 2.13 -11.40 -10.59
N ALA A 163 2.83 -11.23 -11.71
CA ALA A 163 4.23 -10.81 -11.73
C ALA A 163 4.42 -9.37 -11.23
N ALA A 164 3.52 -8.45 -11.58
CA ALA A 164 3.51 -7.09 -11.06
C ALA A 164 3.25 -7.06 -9.54
N ILE A 165 2.30 -7.86 -9.04
CA ILE A 165 2.04 -8.02 -7.60
C ILE A 165 3.32 -8.45 -6.87
N VAL A 166 3.96 -9.53 -7.31
CA VAL A 166 5.19 -10.05 -6.66
C VAL A 166 6.38 -9.10 -6.84
N GLY A 167 6.51 -8.46 -8.01
CA GLY A 167 7.59 -7.53 -8.32
C GLY A 167 7.52 -6.27 -7.50
N CYS A 168 6.33 -5.68 -7.39
CA CYS A 168 6.09 -4.48 -6.58
C CYS A 168 6.10 -4.81 -5.08
N ALA A 169 5.57 -5.96 -4.64
CA ALA A 169 5.68 -6.40 -3.25
C ALA A 169 7.14 -6.48 -2.80
N ALA A 170 8.00 -7.16 -3.58
CA ALA A 170 9.43 -7.25 -3.28
C ALA A 170 10.16 -5.90 -3.39
N LEU A 171 9.71 -4.99 -4.27
CA LEU A 171 10.28 -3.65 -4.42
C LEU A 171 9.90 -2.72 -3.24
N TRP A 172 8.68 -2.86 -2.72
CA TRP A 172 8.13 -2.10 -1.60
C TRP A 172 8.36 -2.76 -0.23
N GLY A 173 9.09 -3.88 -0.17
CA GLY A 173 9.54 -4.52 1.07
C GLY A 173 8.54 -5.46 1.75
N LEU A 174 7.48 -5.86 1.05
CA LEU A 174 6.46 -6.80 1.54
C LEU A 174 6.92 -8.27 1.38
N ASP A 175 6.49 -9.15 2.29
CA ASP A 175 6.80 -10.59 2.20
C ASP A 175 6.11 -11.21 0.95
N PRO A 176 6.83 -11.92 0.06
CA PRO A 176 6.24 -12.68 -1.04
C PRO A 176 5.19 -13.74 -0.64
N LYS A 177 5.02 -14.00 0.66
CA LYS A 177 4.01 -14.90 1.24
C LYS A 177 2.89 -14.18 2.00
N ASP A 178 2.84 -12.85 1.96
CA ASP A 178 1.78 -12.10 2.63
C ASP A 178 0.41 -12.48 2.03
N PRO A 179 -0.60 -12.87 2.84
CA PRO A 179 -1.95 -13.17 2.36
C PRO A 179 -2.57 -12.06 1.50
N LEU A 180 -2.17 -10.81 1.71
CA LEU A 180 -2.62 -9.65 0.95
C LEU A 180 -2.34 -9.78 -0.56
N LEU A 181 -1.26 -10.45 -0.95
CA LEU A 181 -0.94 -10.69 -2.37
C LEU A 181 -2.03 -11.54 -3.04
N ALA A 182 -2.56 -12.53 -2.32
CA ALA A 182 -3.64 -13.38 -2.79
C ALA A 182 -5.00 -12.67 -2.77
N GLU A 183 -5.25 -11.77 -1.80
CA GLU A 183 -6.44 -10.90 -1.80
C GLU A 183 -6.45 -9.97 -3.02
N VAL A 184 -5.35 -9.21 -3.22
CA VAL A 184 -5.19 -8.31 -4.37
C VAL A 184 -5.30 -9.07 -5.69
N ALA A 185 -4.65 -10.24 -5.82
CA ALA A 185 -4.76 -11.06 -7.01
C ALA A 185 -6.21 -11.49 -7.32
N ALA A 186 -6.96 -11.97 -6.31
CA ALA A 186 -8.35 -12.39 -6.49
C ALA A 186 -9.31 -11.23 -6.84
N GLU A 187 -8.95 -9.99 -6.48
CA GLU A 187 -9.68 -8.77 -6.81
C GLU A 187 -9.37 -8.29 -8.25
N VAL A 188 -8.09 -8.28 -8.67
CA VAL A 188 -7.67 -7.86 -10.02
C VAL A 188 -8.23 -8.79 -11.11
N GLY A 189 -8.29 -10.10 -10.89
CA GLY A 189 -8.86 -11.02 -11.88
C GLY A 189 -8.90 -12.49 -11.47
N SER A 190 -9.86 -13.24 -12.02
CA SER A 190 -10.10 -14.67 -11.67
C SER A 190 -8.86 -15.56 -11.77
N ASP A 191 -8.06 -15.34 -12.81
CA ASP A 191 -6.91 -16.18 -13.15
C ASP A 191 -5.59 -15.61 -12.57
N VAL A 192 -5.60 -14.38 -12.03
CA VAL A 192 -4.41 -13.74 -11.41
C VAL A 192 -4.01 -14.48 -10.13
N ALA A 193 -5.01 -14.86 -9.32
CA ALA A 193 -4.79 -15.69 -8.14
C ALA A 193 -4.14 -17.05 -8.49
N PHE A 194 -4.43 -17.60 -9.69
CA PHE A 194 -3.79 -18.84 -10.13
C PHE A 194 -2.37 -18.61 -10.63
N ALA A 195 -2.15 -17.55 -11.42
CA ALA A 195 -0.81 -17.18 -11.86
C ALA A 195 0.14 -16.85 -10.69
N LEU A 196 -0.39 -16.36 -9.56
CA LEU A 196 0.34 -16.20 -8.30
C LEU A 196 0.65 -17.53 -7.59
N MET A 197 -0.24 -18.53 -7.69
CA MET A 197 -0.09 -19.83 -7.04
C MET A 197 0.85 -20.78 -7.79
N GLY A 198 0.72 -20.85 -9.12
CA GLY A 198 1.39 -21.86 -9.95
C GLY A 198 0.88 -23.30 -9.69
N GLY A 199 1.70 -24.29 -10.05
CA GLY A 199 1.42 -25.71 -9.87
C GLY A 199 0.19 -26.21 -10.64
N THR A 200 -0.59 -27.10 -10.02
CA THR A 200 -1.92 -27.52 -10.50
C THR A 200 -2.98 -27.24 -9.42
N ALA A 201 -4.13 -26.65 -9.78
CA ALA A 201 -5.17 -26.29 -8.81
C ALA A 201 -6.60 -26.37 -9.38
N VAL A 202 -7.58 -26.67 -8.52
CA VAL A 202 -9.01 -26.50 -8.81
C VAL A 202 -9.41 -25.06 -8.50
N GLY A 203 -9.93 -24.34 -9.50
CA GLY A 203 -10.62 -23.07 -9.32
C GLY A 203 -12.14 -23.25 -9.29
N THR A 204 -12.82 -22.53 -8.39
CA THR A 204 -14.30 -22.48 -8.31
C THR A 204 -14.81 -21.03 -8.28
N GLY A 205 -16.12 -20.83 -8.43
CA GLY A 205 -16.73 -19.49 -8.50
C GLY A 205 -16.64 -18.94 -9.92
N ARG A 206 -15.80 -17.92 -10.16
CA ARG A 206 -15.34 -17.53 -11.50
C ARG A 206 -13.98 -18.16 -11.85
N GLY A 207 -13.43 -18.98 -10.95
CA GLY A 207 -12.04 -19.43 -10.96
C GLY A 207 -11.23 -18.87 -9.78
N GLU A 208 -11.68 -17.80 -9.12
CA GLU A 208 -10.90 -17.06 -8.11
C GLU A 208 -10.64 -17.84 -6.80
N ARG A 209 -11.31 -18.97 -6.59
CA ARG A 209 -11.24 -19.77 -5.35
C ARG A 209 -10.46 -21.05 -5.59
N LEU A 210 -9.19 -21.03 -5.20
CA LEU A 210 -8.24 -22.08 -5.55
C LEU A 210 -8.04 -23.10 -4.44
N THR A 211 -7.91 -24.36 -4.83
CA THR A 211 -7.44 -25.47 -4.00
C THR A 211 -6.37 -26.22 -4.79
N ALA A 212 -5.12 -26.21 -4.31
CA ALA A 212 -4.02 -26.92 -4.96
C ALA A 212 -4.32 -28.44 -5.02
N LEU A 213 -3.91 -29.08 -6.12
CA LEU A 213 -3.99 -30.52 -6.31
C LEU A 213 -2.59 -31.14 -6.19
N PRO A 214 -2.47 -32.37 -5.67
CA PRO A 214 -1.23 -33.13 -5.77
C PRO A 214 -1.02 -33.59 -7.21
N ASP A 215 0.13 -33.22 -7.76
CA ASP A 215 0.70 -33.79 -8.99
C ASP A 215 2.08 -34.39 -8.67
N SER A 216 2.61 -35.20 -9.60
CA SER A 216 3.86 -35.94 -9.37
C SER A 216 4.71 -36.17 -10.63
N GLY A 217 4.35 -35.54 -11.74
CA GLY A 217 4.92 -35.84 -13.05
C GLY A 217 4.98 -34.62 -13.97
N ARG A 218 5.75 -34.75 -15.04
CA ARG A 218 5.96 -33.72 -16.05
C ARG A 218 5.11 -34.02 -17.27
N PHE A 219 4.09 -33.20 -17.48
CA PHE A 219 3.24 -33.22 -18.67
C PHE A 219 3.84 -32.31 -19.73
N HIS A 220 3.97 -32.80 -20.96
CA HIS A 220 4.54 -32.05 -22.07
C HIS A 220 3.40 -31.47 -22.94
N TRP A 221 3.54 -30.22 -23.34
CA TRP A 221 2.50 -29.45 -24.03
C TRP A 221 3.02 -28.83 -25.32
N VAL A 222 2.16 -28.77 -26.33
CA VAL A 222 2.32 -27.91 -27.51
C VAL A 222 1.13 -26.96 -27.57
N PHE A 223 1.37 -25.69 -27.90
CA PHE A 223 0.35 -24.67 -28.08
C PHE A 223 0.43 -24.11 -29.49
N ALA A 224 -0.67 -24.18 -30.24
CA ALA A 224 -0.80 -23.61 -31.58
C ALA A 224 -1.70 -22.36 -31.53
N GLU A 225 -1.16 -21.21 -31.90
CA GLU A 225 -1.85 -19.93 -31.90
C GLU A 225 -2.58 -19.72 -33.23
N ALA A 226 -3.89 -19.49 -33.23
CA ALA A 226 -4.59 -19.10 -34.45
C ALA A 226 -4.30 -17.65 -34.86
N ARG A 227 -4.56 -17.31 -36.12
CA ARG A 227 -4.52 -15.92 -36.61
C ARG A 227 -5.74 -15.15 -36.08
N GLY A 228 -5.52 -14.12 -35.27
CA GLY A 228 -6.58 -13.24 -34.74
C GLY A 228 -7.34 -13.81 -33.54
N GLY A 229 -7.76 -12.91 -32.63
CA GLY A 229 -8.32 -13.24 -31.31
C GLY A 229 -9.73 -13.85 -31.28
N LEU A 230 -10.11 -14.36 -30.11
CA LEU A 230 -11.49 -14.62 -29.70
C LEU A 230 -11.83 -13.73 -28.49
N SER A 231 -13.09 -13.29 -28.40
CA SER A 231 -13.57 -12.43 -27.31
C SER A 231 -14.30 -13.29 -26.28
N THR A 232 -13.82 -13.37 -25.04
CA THR A 232 -14.41 -14.20 -23.97
C THR A 232 -15.92 -13.99 -23.81
N PRO A 233 -16.48 -12.76 -23.74
CA PRO A 233 -17.92 -12.57 -23.66
C PRO A 233 -18.69 -13.01 -24.91
N ARG A 234 -18.05 -13.11 -26.08
CA ARG A 234 -18.67 -13.64 -27.30
C ARG A 234 -18.71 -15.18 -27.26
N VAL A 235 -17.65 -15.83 -26.77
CA VAL A 235 -17.62 -17.29 -26.60
C VAL A 235 -18.66 -17.77 -25.59
N PHE A 236 -18.79 -17.09 -24.44
CA PHE A 236 -19.86 -17.42 -23.46
C PHE A 236 -21.27 -17.27 -24.05
N ARG A 237 -21.56 -16.19 -24.80
CA ARG A 237 -22.86 -16.05 -25.47
C ARG A 237 -23.13 -17.11 -26.53
N GLU A 238 -22.11 -17.57 -27.26
CA GLU A 238 -22.29 -18.66 -28.24
C GLU A 238 -22.50 -20.02 -27.54
N TYR A 239 -21.91 -20.22 -26.35
CA TYR A 239 -22.18 -21.37 -25.48
C TYR A 239 -23.65 -21.38 -25.00
N ASP A 240 -24.19 -20.24 -24.54
CA ASP A 240 -25.60 -20.11 -24.17
C ASP A 240 -26.55 -20.45 -25.33
N LEU A 241 -26.20 -20.00 -26.55
CA LEU A 241 -26.95 -20.32 -27.77
C LEU A 241 -26.90 -21.82 -28.10
N LEU A 242 -25.74 -22.49 -27.92
CA LEU A 242 -25.60 -23.92 -28.16
C LEU A 242 -26.38 -24.78 -27.14
N LEU A 243 -26.44 -24.37 -25.87
CA LEU A 243 -27.33 -25.01 -24.88
C LEU A 243 -28.81 -24.87 -25.30
N ALA A 244 -29.23 -23.65 -25.66
CA ALA A 244 -30.60 -23.37 -26.06
C ALA A 244 -31.02 -24.07 -27.38
N GLU A 245 -30.13 -24.18 -28.36
CA GLU A 245 -30.38 -24.90 -29.62
C GLU A 245 -30.46 -26.43 -29.45
N SER A 246 -29.84 -26.98 -28.41
CA SER A 246 -29.83 -28.42 -28.12
C SER A 246 -30.88 -28.88 -27.11
N ASP A 247 -31.70 -27.96 -26.59
CA ASP A 247 -32.65 -28.17 -25.48
C ASP A 247 -31.98 -28.78 -24.23
N THR A 248 -30.69 -28.47 -24.01
CA THR A 248 -29.94 -28.94 -22.86
C THR A 248 -29.93 -27.87 -21.75
N ALA A 249 -30.31 -28.28 -20.54
CA ALA A 249 -30.16 -27.44 -19.37
C ALA A 249 -28.68 -27.28 -19.02
N ALA A 250 -28.26 -26.07 -18.61
CA ALA A 250 -26.92 -25.84 -18.10
C ALA A 250 -26.63 -26.76 -16.89
N PRO A 251 -25.44 -27.37 -16.79
CA PRO A 251 -25.13 -28.35 -15.74
C PRO A 251 -25.34 -27.81 -14.33
N ALA A 252 -25.82 -28.68 -13.43
CA ALA A 252 -25.93 -28.36 -12.01
C ALA A 252 -24.52 -28.24 -11.39
N PRO A 253 -24.33 -27.45 -10.30
CA PRO A 253 -23.00 -27.24 -9.72
C PRO A 253 -22.24 -28.52 -9.27
N ALA A 254 -22.94 -29.63 -9.04
CA ALA A 254 -22.34 -30.92 -8.73
C ALA A 254 -21.74 -31.64 -9.97
N GLU A 255 -22.22 -31.31 -11.18
CA GLU A 255 -21.83 -31.91 -12.47
C GLU A 255 -20.68 -31.14 -13.13
N LEU A 256 -20.31 -29.99 -12.56
CA LEU A 256 -19.14 -29.19 -12.96
C LEU A 256 -17.82 -29.76 -12.41
N ALA A 257 -17.87 -30.60 -11.38
CA ALA A 257 -16.68 -31.17 -10.77
C ALA A 257 -15.87 -32.02 -11.77
N PRO A 258 -14.53 -32.00 -11.73
CA PRO A 258 -13.71 -32.94 -12.50
C PRO A 258 -14.00 -34.38 -12.06
N ALA A 259 -13.80 -35.33 -12.97
CA ALA A 259 -14.02 -36.75 -12.68
C ALA A 259 -13.20 -37.24 -11.47
N PRO A 260 -13.68 -38.21 -10.66
CA PRO A 260 -12.94 -38.70 -9.49
C PRO A 260 -11.51 -39.17 -9.80
N ASP A 261 -11.29 -39.74 -10.98
CA ASP A 261 -9.98 -40.24 -11.43
C ASP A 261 -9.00 -39.12 -11.86
N PHE A 262 -9.45 -37.87 -11.99
CA PHE A 262 -8.65 -36.75 -12.48
C PHE A 262 -7.46 -36.45 -11.54
N ALA A 263 -7.73 -36.37 -10.23
CA ALA A 263 -6.68 -36.24 -9.22
C ALA A 263 -5.73 -37.46 -9.22
N ALA A 264 -6.24 -38.65 -9.52
CA ALA A 264 -5.45 -39.87 -9.61
C ALA A 264 -4.64 -40.02 -10.92
N ALA A 265 -4.93 -39.23 -11.97
CA ALA A 265 -4.12 -39.13 -13.19
C ALA A 265 -3.00 -38.10 -13.03
N LEU A 266 -3.30 -36.95 -12.42
CA LEU A 266 -2.31 -35.94 -12.03
C LEU A 266 -1.26 -36.51 -11.05
N ALA A 267 -1.73 -37.15 -9.97
CA ALA A 267 -0.87 -37.77 -8.95
C ALA A 267 -0.23 -39.11 -9.38
N SER A 268 -0.42 -39.55 -10.64
CA SER A 268 0.38 -40.64 -11.24
C SER A 268 1.34 -40.14 -12.32
N GLY A 269 1.29 -38.86 -12.71
CA GLY A 269 2.13 -38.31 -13.79
C GLY A 269 1.88 -38.95 -15.15
N ASP A 270 0.68 -39.49 -15.39
CA ASP A 270 0.36 -40.33 -16.56
C ASP A 270 -0.33 -39.48 -17.64
N PRO A 271 0.33 -39.17 -18.78
CA PRO A 271 -0.22 -38.28 -19.79
C PRO A 271 -1.31 -38.93 -20.63
N ASP A 272 -1.35 -40.26 -20.76
CA ASP A 272 -2.45 -40.98 -21.45
C ASP A 272 -3.73 -40.93 -20.61
N ARG A 273 -3.61 -41.17 -19.29
CA ARG A 273 -4.75 -41.06 -18.36
C ARG A 273 -5.23 -39.63 -18.19
N LEU A 274 -4.34 -38.64 -18.24
CA LEU A 274 -4.75 -37.24 -18.22
C LEU A 274 -5.44 -36.83 -19.52
N ALA A 275 -4.90 -37.24 -20.69
CA ALA A 275 -5.48 -36.90 -21.99
C ALA A 275 -6.93 -37.33 -22.15
N ALA A 276 -7.28 -38.53 -21.67
CA ALA A 276 -8.65 -39.07 -21.69
C ALA A 276 -9.64 -38.33 -20.77
N LEU A 277 -9.17 -37.39 -19.93
CA LEU A 277 -9.98 -36.62 -18.97
C LEU A 277 -10.04 -35.12 -19.29
N LEU A 278 -9.34 -34.66 -20.33
CA LEU A 278 -9.33 -33.26 -20.73
C LEU A 278 -10.72 -32.78 -21.16
N ARG A 279 -11.12 -31.58 -20.73
CA ARG A 279 -12.46 -31.03 -20.98
C ARG A 279 -12.46 -29.50 -21.09
N ASN A 280 -13.15 -28.96 -22.08
CA ASN A 280 -13.51 -27.55 -22.15
C ASN A 280 -14.92 -27.36 -22.72
N ASP A 281 -15.88 -26.97 -21.87
CA ASP A 281 -17.27 -26.74 -22.28
C ASP A 281 -17.42 -25.56 -23.27
N LEU A 282 -16.46 -24.63 -23.31
CA LEU A 282 -16.45 -23.50 -24.25
C LEU A 282 -15.91 -23.86 -25.64
N GLU A 283 -15.42 -25.08 -25.85
CA GLU A 283 -14.79 -25.48 -27.11
C GLU A 283 -15.76 -25.39 -28.29
N GLY A 284 -16.95 -26.02 -28.20
CA GLY A 284 -17.94 -25.99 -29.28
C GLY A 284 -18.36 -24.56 -29.67
N ALA A 285 -18.40 -23.65 -28.70
CA ALA A 285 -18.63 -22.23 -28.91
C ALA A 285 -17.45 -21.55 -29.63
N ALA A 286 -16.21 -21.83 -29.23
CA ALA A 286 -15.02 -21.32 -29.91
C ALA A 286 -14.92 -21.83 -31.36
N LEU A 287 -15.17 -23.13 -31.59
CA LEU A 287 -15.18 -23.74 -32.93
C LEU A 287 -16.27 -23.15 -33.83
N ARG A 288 -17.49 -22.94 -33.31
CA ARG A 288 -18.59 -22.31 -34.06
C ARG A 288 -18.28 -20.85 -34.45
N LEU A 289 -17.52 -20.14 -33.61
CA LEU A 289 -17.07 -18.77 -33.88
C LEU A 289 -15.82 -18.69 -34.80
N ARG A 290 -15.00 -19.75 -34.84
CA ARG A 290 -13.74 -19.88 -35.58
C ARG A 290 -13.52 -21.33 -36.05
N PRO A 291 -14.17 -21.78 -37.14
CA PRO A 291 -14.07 -23.16 -37.61
C PRO A 291 -12.65 -23.65 -37.88
N GLU A 292 -11.72 -22.76 -38.26
CA GLU A 292 -10.31 -23.08 -38.55
C GLU A 292 -9.54 -23.68 -37.34
N LEU A 293 -10.09 -23.53 -36.13
CA LEU A 293 -9.56 -24.17 -34.93
C LEU A 293 -9.71 -25.69 -34.99
N ALA A 294 -10.76 -26.22 -35.64
CA ALA A 294 -10.96 -27.66 -35.79
C ALA A 294 -9.88 -28.29 -36.70
N ASP A 295 -9.50 -27.61 -37.78
CA ASP A 295 -8.41 -28.02 -38.68
C ASP A 295 -7.05 -27.99 -37.96
N THR A 296 -6.89 -27.11 -36.97
CA THR A 296 -5.70 -27.02 -36.12
C THR A 296 -5.67 -28.17 -35.09
N LEU A 297 -6.81 -28.47 -34.44
CA LEU A 297 -6.93 -29.59 -33.49
C LEU A 297 -6.69 -30.94 -34.18
N GLY A 298 -7.29 -31.15 -35.36
CA GLY A 298 -7.08 -32.36 -36.17
C GLY A 298 -5.61 -32.56 -36.53
N ALA A 299 -4.94 -31.53 -37.06
CA ALA A 299 -3.53 -31.62 -37.45
C ALA A 299 -2.59 -32.01 -36.30
N GLY A 300 -2.84 -31.55 -35.07
CA GLY A 300 -2.03 -31.93 -33.91
C GLY A 300 -2.31 -33.35 -33.39
N LEU A 301 -3.55 -33.83 -33.49
CA LEU A 301 -3.92 -35.21 -33.16
C LEU A 301 -3.35 -36.20 -34.20
N ASP A 302 -3.47 -35.90 -35.49
CA ASP A 302 -2.88 -36.67 -36.59
C ASP A 302 -1.34 -36.75 -36.49
N ALA A 303 -0.71 -35.71 -35.92
CA ALA A 303 0.72 -35.67 -35.63
C ALA A 303 1.15 -36.45 -34.37
N GLY A 304 0.21 -37.05 -33.62
CA GLY A 304 0.48 -37.90 -32.47
C GLY A 304 0.31 -37.25 -31.09
N ALA A 305 -0.44 -36.16 -30.96
CA ALA A 305 -0.89 -35.68 -29.65
C ALA A 305 -1.82 -36.72 -28.98
N LEU A 306 -1.71 -36.86 -27.66
CA LEU A 306 -2.52 -37.79 -26.86
C LEU A 306 -3.93 -37.24 -26.61
N GLY A 307 -4.03 -35.91 -26.48
CA GLY A 307 -5.29 -35.17 -26.35
C GLY A 307 -5.10 -33.74 -26.80
N ALA A 308 -6.18 -33.10 -27.26
CA ALA A 308 -6.18 -31.75 -27.78
C ALA A 308 -7.43 -31.00 -27.29
N LEU A 309 -7.31 -29.68 -27.06
CA LEU A 309 -8.42 -28.81 -26.65
C LEU A 309 -8.19 -27.35 -27.04
N VAL A 310 -9.25 -26.57 -27.20
CA VAL A 310 -9.18 -25.11 -27.23
C VAL A 310 -8.88 -24.60 -25.81
N SER A 311 -7.85 -23.76 -25.65
CA SER A 311 -7.39 -23.28 -24.35
C SER A 311 -8.34 -22.24 -23.76
N GLY A 312 -9.20 -22.67 -22.83
CA GLY A 312 -10.19 -21.81 -22.18
C GLY A 312 -11.17 -21.19 -23.17
N SER A 313 -11.25 -19.86 -23.23
CA SER A 313 -12.07 -19.13 -24.22
C SER A 313 -11.24 -18.48 -25.34
N GLY A 314 -9.95 -18.80 -25.45
CA GLY A 314 -9.04 -18.22 -26.44
C GLY A 314 -9.02 -19.01 -27.75
N PRO A 315 -8.38 -18.51 -28.82
CA PRO A 315 -8.23 -19.21 -30.09
C PRO A 315 -6.88 -19.96 -30.18
N THR A 316 -6.32 -20.38 -29.05
CA THR A 316 -5.09 -21.19 -28.99
C THR A 316 -5.47 -22.64 -28.73
N CYS A 317 -5.04 -23.56 -29.58
CA CYS A 317 -5.22 -24.99 -29.37
C CYS A 317 -4.05 -25.54 -28.53
N ALA A 318 -4.36 -26.28 -27.47
CA ALA A 318 -3.41 -26.91 -26.57
C ALA A 318 -3.41 -28.44 -26.80
N PHE A 319 -2.22 -29.03 -26.86
CA PHE A 319 -2.01 -30.45 -27.16
C PHE A 319 -1.16 -31.08 -26.06
N LEU A 320 -1.72 -32.09 -25.38
CA LEU A 320 -0.97 -32.92 -24.44
C LEU A 320 -0.23 -34.00 -25.23
N VAL A 321 1.09 -34.08 -25.03
CA VAL A 321 1.97 -35.04 -25.72
C VAL A 321 2.73 -35.90 -24.72
N ARG A 322 3.19 -37.07 -25.18
CA ARG A 322 3.82 -38.10 -24.33
C ARG A 322 5.11 -37.63 -23.66
N ASP A 323 5.93 -36.89 -24.40
CA ASP A 323 7.29 -36.49 -24.02
C ASP A 323 7.77 -35.31 -24.90
N GLU A 324 9.00 -34.86 -24.65
CA GLU A 324 9.63 -33.74 -25.36
C GLU A 324 9.92 -34.02 -26.85
N ALA A 325 10.15 -35.27 -27.24
CA ALA A 325 10.38 -35.62 -28.64
C ALA A 325 9.05 -35.65 -29.42
N ALA A 326 7.98 -36.14 -28.79
CA ALA A 326 6.61 -36.00 -29.30
C ALA A 326 6.21 -34.52 -29.42
N ALA A 327 6.59 -33.66 -28.46
CA ALA A 327 6.36 -32.21 -28.54
C ALA A 327 7.00 -31.59 -29.79
N GLY A 328 8.26 -31.91 -30.09
CA GLY A 328 8.94 -31.43 -31.30
C GLY A 328 8.29 -31.94 -32.59
N THR A 329 7.79 -33.17 -32.60
CA THR A 329 7.12 -33.79 -33.77
C THR A 329 5.78 -33.11 -34.04
N VAL A 330 4.93 -32.97 -33.01
CA VAL A 330 3.62 -32.33 -33.10
C VAL A 330 3.77 -30.84 -33.46
N ALA A 331 4.76 -30.14 -32.89
CA ALA A 331 5.01 -28.75 -33.22
C ALA A 331 5.38 -28.54 -34.69
N ALA A 332 6.33 -29.30 -35.22
CA ALA A 332 6.75 -29.20 -36.63
C ALA A 332 5.62 -29.53 -37.62
N ALA A 333 4.72 -30.48 -37.26
CA ALA A 333 3.55 -30.80 -38.07
C ALA A 333 2.50 -29.66 -38.06
N LEU A 334 2.27 -29.03 -36.90
CA LEU A 334 1.38 -27.88 -36.77
C LEU A 334 1.91 -26.68 -37.56
N GLU A 335 3.21 -26.36 -37.46
CA GLU A 335 3.86 -25.33 -38.29
C GLU A 335 3.71 -25.61 -39.79
N ALA A 336 3.95 -26.85 -40.21
CA ALA A 336 3.82 -27.27 -41.60
C ALA A 336 2.37 -27.27 -42.14
N SER A 337 1.36 -27.38 -41.26
CA SER A 337 -0.05 -27.33 -41.67
C SER A 337 -0.47 -25.95 -42.20
N GLY A 338 0.17 -24.87 -41.72
CA GLY A 338 -0.23 -23.50 -42.00
C GLY A 338 -1.56 -23.06 -41.38
N HIS A 339 -2.28 -23.93 -40.66
CA HIS A 339 -3.57 -23.64 -40.02
C HIS A 339 -3.38 -22.63 -38.87
N CYS A 340 -2.36 -22.83 -38.04
CA CYS A 340 -1.92 -21.88 -37.03
C CYS A 340 -0.98 -20.79 -37.59
N ARG A 341 -0.75 -19.77 -36.77
CA ARG A 341 0.21 -18.67 -36.98
C ARG A 341 1.60 -19.04 -36.48
N SER A 342 1.65 -19.58 -35.27
CA SER A 342 2.83 -19.75 -34.43
C SER A 342 2.60 -20.93 -33.50
N VAL A 343 3.68 -21.61 -33.10
CA VAL A 343 3.63 -22.80 -32.24
C VAL A 343 4.68 -22.67 -31.14
N ARG A 344 4.35 -23.07 -29.92
CA ARG A 344 5.29 -23.10 -28.78
C ARG A 344 5.19 -24.43 -28.05
N THR A 345 6.32 -24.98 -27.63
CA THR A 345 6.37 -26.14 -26.72
C THR A 345 6.55 -25.68 -25.27
N ALA A 346 6.02 -26.44 -24.33
CA ALA A 346 6.14 -26.18 -22.89
C ALA A 346 6.03 -27.49 -22.09
N HIS A 347 6.20 -27.39 -20.78
CA HIS A 347 5.85 -28.46 -19.83
C HIS A 347 5.15 -27.90 -18.60
N GLY A 348 4.32 -28.71 -17.95
CA GLY A 348 3.68 -28.42 -16.68
C GLY A 348 3.75 -29.62 -15.73
N PRO A 349 3.51 -29.44 -14.43
CA PRO A 349 3.37 -28.16 -13.74
C PRO A 349 4.70 -27.43 -13.61
N VAL A 350 4.64 -26.13 -13.33
CA VAL A 350 5.77 -25.30 -12.87
C VAL A 350 5.33 -24.45 -11.69
N ASP A 351 6.29 -23.98 -10.88
CA ASP A 351 6.03 -23.11 -9.73
C ASP A 351 5.42 -21.74 -10.14
N GLY A 352 4.92 -20.99 -9.15
CA GLY A 352 4.42 -19.62 -9.32
C GLY A 352 5.51 -18.57 -9.64
N PRO A 353 5.22 -17.27 -9.48
CA PRO A 353 6.10 -16.21 -9.98
C PRO A 353 7.47 -16.19 -9.29
N ALA A 354 8.54 -16.32 -10.06
CA ALA A 354 9.91 -16.40 -9.58
C ALA A 354 10.60 -15.02 -9.66
N ALA A 355 10.69 -14.33 -8.52
CA ALA A 355 11.33 -13.03 -8.42
C ALA A 355 12.86 -13.10 -8.34
N ARG A 356 13.54 -12.16 -9.00
CA ARG A 356 14.98 -11.89 -8.90
C ARG A 356 15.21 -10.40 -8.70
N VAL A 357 15.78 -10.05 -7.55
CA VAL A 357 16.22 -8.67 -7.25
C VAL A 357 17.60 -8.46 -7.89
N THR A 358 17.71 -7.45 -8.74
CA THR A 358 18.97 -7.04 -9.38
C THR A 358 19.32 -5.63 -8.89
N THR A 359 20.55 -5.43 -8.42
CA THR A 359 21.04 -4.11 -8.00
C THR A 359 22.13 -3.64 -8.97
N GLY A 360 21.75 -2.81 -9.95
CA GLY A 360 22.68 -2.27 -10.93
C GLY A 360 23.53 -1.12 -10.39
N THR A 361 24.67 -0.87 -11.04
CA THR A 361 25.36 0.43 -11.03
C THR A 361 25.69 0.79 -12.47
N ASP A 362 24.95 1.75 -13.02
CA ASP A 362 25.06 2.29 -14.38
C ASP A 362 24.62 1.39 -15.56
N ARG A 363 24.08 2.02 -16.62
CA ARG A 363 23.41 1.38 -17.77
C ARG A 363 24.32 1.36 -18.99
N SER A 364 25.22 0.39 -19.06
CA SER A 364 26.04 0.20 -20.26
C SER A 364 26.31 -1.26 -20.66
N SER A 365 25.29 -2.13 -20.64
CA SER A 365 25.29 -3.35 -21.48
C SER A 365 23.93 -4.06 -21.62
N LEU A 366 23.31 -3.92 -22.80
CA LEU A 366 22.53 -4.99 -23.42
C LEU A 366 23.02 -5.18 -24.86
N ASN A 367 23.90 -6.15 -25.05
CA ASN A 367 24.19 -6.73 -26.36
C ASN A 367 24.62 -8.18 -26.14
N VAL A 368 23.96 -9.13 -26.82
CA VAL A 368 24.06 -10.56 -26.52
C VAL A 368 25.17 -11.22 -27.33
N SER A 369 26.16 -11.83 -26.66
CA SER A 369 26.54 -13.24 -26.90
C SER A 369 27.81 -13.69 -26.15
N GLN A 370 27.75 -14.92 -25.60
CA GLN A 370 28.84 -15.91 -25.40
C GLN A 370 30.13 -15.53 -24.64
N GLY A 371 30.55 -16.41 -23.70
CA GLY A 371 31.93 -16.92 -23.76
C GLY A 371 32.92 -16.69 -22.61
N ALA A 372 32.58 -17.11 -21.38
CA ALA A 372 33.51 -17.66 -20.36
C ALA A 372 34.73 -16.85 -19.78
N ALA A 373 34.98 -17.13 -18.49
CA ALA A 373 36.24 -16.95 -17.74
C ALA A 373 36.62 -15.53 -17.23
N VAL A 374 36.98 -15.51 -15.93
CA VAL A 374 37.25 -14.33 -15.08
C VAL A 374 38.65 -13.74 -15.27
N LYS A 375 38.77 -12.41 -15.31
CA LYS A 375 39.78 -11.63 -14.55
C LYS A 375 39.49 -10.12 -14.54
N SER A 376 39.83 -9.45 -13.44
CA SER A 376 39.64 -8.01 -13.21
C SER A 376 40.92 -7.21 -13.44
N VAL A 377 40.77 -5.98 -13.94
CA VAL A 377 41.82 -4.94 -14.07
C VAL A 377 41.15 -3.57 -13.88
N GLU A 378 41.79 -2.65 -13.15
CA GLU A 378 41.32 -1.27 -12.95
C GLU A 378 41.68 -0.37 -14.15
N VAL A 379 40.83 0.62 -14.46
CA VAL A 379 41.05 1.62 -15.53
C VAL A 379 40.71 3.02 -14.98
N PRO A 380 41.45 4.10 -15.32
CA PRO A 380 41.36 5.38 -14.61
C PRO A 380 40.16 6.26 -15.03
N ALA A 381 39.88 7.28 -14.22
CA ALA A 381 38.86 8.29 -14.50
C ALA A 381 39.32 9.35 -15.50
N GLU A 382 38.39 9.80 -16.35
CA GLU A 382 38.49 10.96 -17.27
C GLU A 382 37.43 12.01 -16.87
N PRO A 383 37.54 13.30 -17.27
CA PRO A 383 37.05 14.40 -16.43
C PRO A 383 35.78 15.13 -16.90
N GLY A 384 34.92 15.46 -15.94
CA GLY A 384 34.52 16.86 -15.74
C GLY A 384 33.39 17.46 -16.59
N GLY A 385 32.23 16.80 -16.68
CA GLY A 385 30.96 17.51 -16.90
C GLY A 385 30.47 18.18 -15.62
N ARG A 386 29.92 19.41 -15.69
CA ARG A 386 29.23 20.05 -14.56
C ARG A 386 27.74 19.73 -14.59
N GLU A 387 27.39 18.56 -14.12
CA GLU A 387 26.01 18.27 -13.72
C GLU A 387 25.73 18.99 -12.39
N HIS A 388 24.63 19.73 -12.32
CA HIS A 388 24.13 20.27 -11.05
C HIS A 388 23.29 19.17 -10.37
N PRO A 389 23.70 18.66 -9.19
CA PRO A 389 22.93 17.63 -8.50
C PRO A 389 21.59 18.20 -8.03
N GLY A 390 20.50 17.49 -8.33
CA GLY A 390 19.15 17.90 -7.96
C GLY A 390 18.96 18.04 -6.44
N VAL A 391 17.96 18.84 -6.05
CA VAL A 391 17.61 19.07 -4.64
C VAL A 391 16.41 18.18 -4.29
N PRO A 392 16.58 17.05 -3.60
CA PRO A 392 15.46 16.19 -3.21
C PRO A 392 14.54 16.94 -2.24
N PHE A 393 13.24 16.63 -2.23
CA PHE A 393 12.33 17.20 -1.23
C PHE A 393 12.77 16.88 0.22
N PHE A 394 13.30 15.67 0.42
CA PHE A 394 13.76 15.18 1.71
C PHE A 394 14.93 14.20 1.58
N THR A 395 15.92 14.31 2.48
CA THR A 395 16.89 13.24 2.77
C THR A 395 17.42 13.39 4.20
N GLN A 396 17.99 12.32 4.75
CA GLN A 396 18.73 12.29 6.01
C GLN A 396 20.05 11.51 5.86
N ALA A 397 20.57 11.32 4.64
CA ALA A 397 21.74 10.46 4.39
C ALA A 397 23.00 10.91 5.19
N ALA A 398 23.32 12.21 5.19
CA ALA A 398 24.47 12.72 5.92
C ALA A 398 24.23 12.71 7.44
N THR A 399 23.00 13.00 7.88
CA THR A 399 22.57 12.80 9.28
C THR A 399 22.74 11.33 9.72
N PHE A 400 22.37 10.35 8.88
CA PHE A 400 22.53 8.94 9.20
C PHE A 400 23.99 8.50 9.26
N ASP A 401 24.82 8.91 8.30
CA ASP A 401 26.27 8.62 8.32
C ASP A 401 26.95 9.20 9.57
N ALA A 402 26.61 10.45 9.94
CA ALA A 402 27.14 11.10 11.13
C ALA A 402 26.69 10.44 12.45
N LEU A 403 25.44 9.97 12.51
CA LEU A 403 24.86 9.36 13.73
C LEU A 403 25.00 7.83 13.79
N TRP A 404 25.47 7.17 12.72
CA TRP A 404 25.58 5.72 12.64
C TRP A 404 26.35 5.08 13.83
N PRO A 405 27.45 5.65 14.37
CA PRO A 405 28.11 5.11 15.56
C PRO A 405 27.23 5.09 16.81
N SER A 406 26.30 6.05 16.96
CA SER A 406 25.33 6.10 18.06
C SER A 406 24.15 5.16 17.80
N ILE A 407 23.59 5.22 16.59
CA ILE A 407 22.46 4.38 16.15
C ILE A 407 22.82 2.90 16.27
N SER A 408 23.96 2.47 15.73
CA SER A 408 24.41 1.08 15.77
C SER A 408 24.68 0.58 17.20
N ALA A 409 25.20 1.43 18.10
CA ALA A 409 25.35 1.09 19.52
C ALA A 409 23.99 0.90 20.23
N HIS A 410 23.01 1.76 19.95
CA HIS A 410 21.65 1.62 20.47
C HIS A 410 20.92 0.39 19.91
N VAL A 411 21.14 0.07 18.63
CA VAL A 411 20.63 -1.14 17.98
C VAL A 411 21.28 -2.40 18.58
N GLN A 412 22.58 -2.40 18.84
CA GLN A 412 23.27 -3.56 19.42
C GLN A 412 22.72 -3.95 20.79
N ASP A 413 22.40 -3.00 21.69
CA ASP A 413 21.71 -3.34 22.95
C ASP A 413 20.33 -3.99 22.71
N VAL A 414 19.58 -3.63 21.67
CA VAL A 414 18.32 -4.34 21.32
C VAL A 414 18.59 -5.80 20.91
N PHE A 415 19.65 -6.04 20.12
CA PHE A 415 20.08 -7.38 19.72
C PHE A 415 20.57 -8.22 20.90
N ASP A 416 21.43 -7.66 21.76
CA ASP A 416 21.95 -8.31 22.96
C ASP A 416 20.85 -8.66 23.98
N ARG A 417 19.73 -7.92 23.98
CA ARG A 417 18.54 -8.18 24.80
C ARG A 417 17.63 -9.28 24.24
N ASN A 418 17.73 -9.60 22.94
CA ASN A 418 16.83 -10.49 22.21
C ASN A 418 15.33 -10.12 22.43
N LYS A 419 15.03 -8.81 22.41
CA LYS A 419 13.68 -8.28 22.67
C LYS A 419 13.38 -7.07 21.80
N TRP A 420 12.67 -7.35 20.71
CA TRP A 420 12.55 -6.51 19.52
C TRP A 420 11.39 -5.50 19.54
N SER A 421 10.39 -5.72 20.41
CA SER A 421 9.12 -5.00 20.39
C SER A 421 8.50 -4.88 21.77
N HIS A 422 8.03 -3.69 22.17
CA HIS A 422 7.45 -3.40 23.50
C HIS A 422 8.37 -3.76 24.67
N GLY A 423 9.68 -3.58 24.46
CA GLY A 423 10.75 -3.93 25.37
C GLY A 423 11.34 -2.74 26.11
N ARG A 424 12.59 -2.92 26.51
CA ARG A 424 13.33 -1.98 27.36
C ARG A 424 13.69 -0.68 26.62
N LYS A 425 14.03 -0.72 25.32
CA LYS A 425 14.42 0.48 24.59
C LYS A 425 13.24 1.42 24.40
N CYS A 426 12.05 0.85 24.14
CA CYS A 426 10.80 1.60 24.15
C CYS A 426 10.53 2.27 25.51
N LEU A 427 10.73 1.56 26.63
CA LEU A 427 10.57 2.14 27.98
C LEU A 427 11.62 3.20 28.33
N GLU A 428 12.85 3.08 27.82
CA GLU A 428 13.88 4.11 27.93
C GLU A 428 13.53 5.36 27.11
N PHE A 429 12.98 5.17 25.91
CA PHE A 429 12.52 6.26 25.04
C PHE A 429 11.27 6.97 25.57
N GLU A 430 10.27 6.24 26.09
CA GLU A 430 9.13 6.83 26.82
C GLU A 430 9.60 7.80 27.91
N ARG A 431 10.58 7.38 28.72
CA ARG A 431 11.16 8.22 29.78
C ARG A 431 11.94 9.42 29.25
N ALA A 432 12.66 9.25 28.15
CA ALA A 432 13.43 10.33 27.55
C ALA A 432 12.52 11.42 26.95
N VAL A 433 11.43 11.03 26.27
CA VAL A 433 10.43 11.98 25.74
C VAL A 433 9.62 12.61 26.87
N ALA A 434 9.25 11.87 27.92
CA ALA A 434 8.63 12.46 29.12
C ALA A 434 9.53 13.55 29.74
N ALA A 435 10.83 13.29 29.88
CA ALA A 435 11.80 14.24 30.41
C ALA A 435 12.01 15.48 29.50
N TYR A 436 11.95 15.31 28.18
CA TYR A 436 12.08 16.43 27.20
C TYR A 436 10.83 17.30 27.13
N THR A 437 9.65 16.67 27.04
CA THR A 437 8.36 17.37 26.91
C THR A 437 7.91 18.00 28.23
N GLY A 438 8.19 17.33 29.35
CA GLY A 438 7.60 17.62 30.66
C GLY A 438 6.35 16.80 30.97
N ALA A 439 5.93 15.90 30.06
CA ALA A 439 4.76 15.06 30.24
C ALA A 439 4.90 14.12 31.44
N LYS A 440 3.85 14.01 32.27
CA LYS A 440 3.78 12.98 33.32
C LYS A 440 3.76 11.57 32.72
N HIS A 441 3.07 11.38 31.60
CA HIS A 441 2.98 10.13 30.86
C HIS A 441 3.33 10.31 29.39
N ALA A 442 4.23 9.46 28.91
CA ALA A 442 4.63 9.34 27.51
C ALA A 442 4.52 7.86 27.12
N ILE A 443 3.67 7.55 26.13
CA ILE A 443 3.17 6.19 25.87
C ILE A 443 3.45 5.82 24.42
N ALA A 444 4.46 4.98 24.19
CA ALA A 444 4.91 4.61 22.84
C ALA A 444 3.92 3.67 22.12
N VAL A 445 3.57 3.99 20.87
CA VAL A 445 2.63 3.23 20.02
C VAL A 445 3.18 3.05 18.61
N ASN A 446 2.47 2.32 17.75
CA ASN A 446 2.97 1.98 16.41
C ASN A 446 3.15 3.20 15.51
N ASN A 447 2.19 4.14 15.46
CA ASN A 447 2.28 5.36 14.66
C ASN A 447 1.36 6.47 15.20
N GLY A 448 1.41 7.66 14.58
CA GLY A 448 0.58 8.80 14.99
C GLY A 448 -0.93 8.57 14.82
N THR A 449 -1.34 7.83 13.79
CA THR A 449 -2.75 7.47 13.54
C THR A 449 -3.32 6.63 14.68
N ASP A 450 -2.57 5.61 15.11
CA ASP A 450 -2.93 4.80 16.28
C ASP A 450 -2.89 5.62 17.58
N ALA A 451 -1.95 6.55 17.71
CA ALA A 451 -1.88 7.45 18.86
C ALA A 451 -3.19 8.26 19.00
N LEU A 452 -3.70 8.82 17.89
CA LEU A 452 -4.98 9.54 17.85
C LEU A 452 -6.17 8.63 18.18
N VAL A 453 -6.26 7.45 17.53
CA VAL A 453 -7.34 6.47 17.79
C VAL A 453 -7.38 6.03 19.26
N ILE A 454 -6.22 5.81 19.87
CA ILE A 454 -6.11 5.39 21.27
C ILE A 454 -6.38 6.58 22.21
N LEU A 455 -5.87 7.78 21.91
CA LEU A 455 -6.11 9.00 22.69
C LEU A 455 -7.60 9.37 22.72
N LEU A 456 -8.27 9.45 21.57
CA LEU A 456 -9.71 9.74 21.47
C LEU A 456 -10.53 8.78 22.35
N ARG A 457 -10.22 7.47 22.28
CA ARG A 457 -10.89 6.44 23.08
C ARG A 457 -10.55 6.51 24.57
N ALA A 458 -9.32 6.85 24.92
CA ALA A 458 -8.85 6.97 26.30
C ALA A 458 -9.39 8.24 26.98
N ALA A 459 -9.54 9.34 26.23
CA ALA A 459 -10.24 10.55 26.65
C ALA A 459 -11.76 10.36 26.81
N GLY A 460 -12.30 9.23 26.33
CA GLY A 460 -13.68 8.81 26.55
C GLY A 460 -14.66 9.14 25.41
N VAL A 461 -14.17 9.59 24.24
CA VAL A 461 -14.99 9.89 23.05
C VAL A 461 -15.68 8.62 22.56
N ARG A 462 -16.98 8.72 22.25
CA ARG A 462 -17.86 7.57 21.95
C ARG A 462 -18.38 7.63 20.53
N ARG A 463 -18.90 6.49 20.07
CA ARG A 463 -19.61 6.38 18.79
C ARG A 463 -20.81 7.34 18.77
N GLY A 464 -20.83 8.25 17.80
CA GLY A 464 -21.89 9.26 17.62
C GLY A 464 -21.70 10.56 18.39
N ASP A 465 -20.64 10.71 19.18
CA ASP A 465 -20.18 12.01 19.65
C ASP A 465 -19.55 12.80 18.48
N GLU A 466 -19.63 14.13 18.51
CA GLU A 466 -18.93 15.00 17.55
C GLU A 466 -17.58 15.46 18.09
N VAL A 467 -16.58 15.50 17.20
CA VAL A 467 -15.25 16.08 17.45
C VAL A 467 -14.98 17.14 16.40
N VAL A 468 -14.72 18.38 16.82
CA VAL A 468 -14.36 19.45 15.88
C VAL A 468 -12.88 19.34 15.49
N VAL A 469 -12.60 19.34 14.18
CA VAL A 469 -11.27 19.20 13.56
C VAL A 469 -11.10 20.26 12.46
N PRO A 470 -9.87 20.69 12.12
CA PRO A 470 -9.69 21.67 11.04
C PRO A 470 -9.97 21.03 9.67
N ALA A 471 -10.54 21.81 8.74
CA ALA A 471 -10.83 21.38 7.37
C ALA A 471 -9.56 21.14 6.52
N PHE A 472 -8.45 21.74 6.92
CA PHE A 472 -7.12 21.59 6.32
C PHE A 472 -6.15 21.05 7.37
N THR A 473 -5.77 19.78 7.22
CA THR A 473 -4.80 19.04 8.05
C THR A 473 -4.56 17.67 7.41
N PHE A 474 -3.62 16.89 7.93
CA PHE A 474 -3.42 15.51 7.51
C PHE A 474 -4.68 14.67 7.73
N ALA A 475 -4.97 13.75 6.80
CA ALA A 475 -6.20 12.96 6.81
C ALA A 475 -6.43 12.16 8.11
N ALA A 476 -5.37 11.83 8.87
CA ALA A 476 -5.49 11.16 10.17
C ALA A 476 -6.34 11.94 11.18
N THR A 477 -6.24 13.28 11.23
CA THR A 477 -6.95 14.09 12.22
C THR A 477 -8.47 13.87 12.16
N ALA A 478 -9.04 13.78 10.95
CA ALA A 478 -10.48 13.52 10.76
C ALA A 478 -10.82 12.02 10.63
N THR A 479 -9.97 11.21 9.98
CA THR A 479 -10.29 9.78 9.73
C THR A 479 -10.21 8.94 11.00
N THR A 480 -9.40 9.32 11.99
CA THR A 480 -9.30 8.61 13.28
C THR A 480 -10.56 8.80 14.13
N VAL A 481 -11.17 10.00 14.09
CA VAL A 481 -12.51 10.27 14.65
C VAL A 481 -13.57 9.37 14.01
N ALA A 482 -13.60 9.30 12.68
CA ALA A 482 -14.52 8.43 11.95
C ALA A 482 -14.28 6.93 12.22
N ALA A 483 -13.02 6.51 12.37
CA ALA A 483 -12.62 5.12 12.63
C ALA A 483 -13.12 4.61 14.00
N ILE A 484 -13.19 5.46 15.02
CA ILE A 484 -13.81 5.10 16.31
C ILE A 484 -15.35 5.21 16.28
N GLY A 485 -15.92 5.67 15.16
CA GLY A 485 -17.35 5.87 14.96
C GLY A 485 -17.90 7.17 15.55
N ALA A 486 -17.04 8.10 15.97
CA ALA A 486 -17.42 9.47 16.23
C ALA A 486 -17.62 10.22 14.90
N VAL A 487 -18.15 11.44 14.96
CA VAL A 487 -18.42 12.28 13.79
C VAL A 487 -17.41 13.42 13.76
N PRO A 488 -16.51 13.51 12.77
CA PRO A 488 -15.71 14.71 12.58
C PRO A 488 -16.61 15.84 12.09
N VAL A 489 -16.49 17.01 12.72
CA VAL A 489 -17.13 18.25 12.31
C VAL A 489 -16.01 19.21 11.91
N PHE A 490 -16.11 19.82 10.73
CA PHE A 490 -15.03 20.67 10.25
C PHE A 490 -15.19 22.12 10.73
N ALA A 491 -14.05 22.75 11.05
CA ALA A 491 -13.88 24.19 11.24
C ALA A 491 -12.83 24.69 10.23
N ASP A 492 -12.97 25.92 9.74
CA ASP A 492 -11.98 26.51 8.83
C ASP A 492 -10.66 26.86 9.57
N ILE A 493 -9.62 27.16 8.81
CA ILE A 493 -8.30 27.53 9.32
C ILE A 493 -8.06 29.04 9.31
N ASP A 494 -7.15 29.50 10.17
CA ASP A 494 -6.52 30.81 10.03
C ASP A 494 -5.54 30.80 8.84
N PRO A 495 -5.61 31.79 7.93
CA PRO A 495 -4.78 31.80 6.71
C PRO A 495 -3.27 31.98 6.98
N VAL A 496 -2.86 32.59 8.08
CA VAL A 496 -1.44 32.90 8.33
C VAL A 496 -0.70 31.72 8.94
N THR A 497 -1.39 30.94 9.76
CA THR A 497 -0.83 29.85 10.57
C THR A 497 -1.20 28.44 10.07
N TYR A 498 -2.22 28.32 9.23
CA TYR A 498 -2.90 27.06 8.85
C TYR A 498 -3.52 26.27 10.02
N ALA A 499 -3.51 26.83 11.24
CA ALA A 499 -4.15 26.21 12.39
C ALA A 499 -5.66 26.48 12.41
N MET A 500 -6.41 25.73 13.21
CA MET A 500 -7.86 25.92 13.40
C MET A 500 -8.21 27.36 13.82
N ASP A 501 -9.11 28.02 13.09
CA ASP A 501 -9.67 29.33 13.50
C ASP A 501 -10.60 29.15 14.72
N PRO A 502 -10.31 29.80 15.87
CA PRO A 502 -11.17 29.73 17.06
C PRO A 502 -12.61 30.19 16.79
N LEU A 503 -12.83 31.18 15.92
CA LEU A 503 -14.18 31.65 15.59
C LEU A 503 -14.95 30.65 14.73
N SER A 504 -14.28 29.84 13.92
CA SER A 504 -14.90 28.77 13.15
C SER A 504 -15.09 27.50 13.96
N PHE A 505 -14.23 27.23 14.95
CA PHE A 505 -14.49 26.26 16.00
C PHE A 505 -15.78 26.62 16.77
N GLU A 506 -15.91 27.83 17.30
CA GLU A 506 -17.09 28.22 18.09
C GLU A 506 -18.41 28.10 17.29
N LYS A 507 -18.39 28.40 15.99
CA LYS A 507 -19.55 28.19 15.08
C LYS A 507 -19.87 26.72 14.81
N ALA A 508 -18.88 25.83 14.89
CA ALA A 508 -19.04 24.39 14.62
C ALA A 508 -19.60 23.59 15.80
N ILE A 509 -19.75 24.20 16.98
CA ILE A 509 -20.25 23.54 18.19
C ILE A 509 -21.75 23.24 18.07
N THR A 510 -22.14 22.00 18.40
CA THR A 510 -23.52 21.55 18.55
C THR A 510 -23.75 20.88 19.90
N GLU A 511 -25.01 20.55 20.23
CA GLU A 511 -25.35 19.75 21.42
C GLU A 511 -24.68 18.36 21.46
N ARG A 512 -24.13 17.86 20.34
CA ARG A 512 -23.41 16.58 20.22
C ARG A 512 -21.88 16.72 20.35
N THR A 513 -21.32 17.92 20.31
CA THR A 513 -19.86 18.13 20.41
C THR A 513 -19.35 17.72 21.79
N ARG A 514 -18.31 16.87 21.84
CA ARG A 514 -17.67 16.41 23.08
C ARG A 514 -16.18 16.71 23.13
N ALA A 515 -15.52 16.82 21.98
CA ALA A 515 -14.12 17.19 21.91
C ALA A 515 -13.86 18.19 20.78
N VAL A 516 -12.72 18.88 20.89
CA VAL A 516 -12.08 19.63 19.81
C VAL A 516 -10.65 19.14 19.69
N MET A 517 -10.15 19.01 18.47
CA MET A 517 -8.81 18.50 18.18
C MET A 517 -8.13 19.41 17.15
N PRO A 518 -7.58 20.57 17.57
CA PRO A 518 -6.66 21.34 16.75
C PRO A 518 -5.45 20.49 16.32
N ALA A 519 -4.97 20.77 15.12
CA ALA A 519 -3.69 20.28 14.61
C ALA A 519 -2.65 21.41 14.62
N HIS A 520 -1.43 21.10 15.03
CA HIS A 520 -0.32 22.06 15.12
C HIS A 520 0.60 21.90 13.90
N LEU A 521 0.12 22.36 12.74
CA LEU A 521 0.73 22.11 11.44
C LEU A 521 1.99 22.95 11.19
N PHE A 522 2.95 22.32 10.51
CA PHE A 522 4.11 22.89 9.80
C PHE A 522 5.13 23.75 10.58
N THR A 523 4.70 24.66 11.46
CA THR A 523 5.54 25.72 12.06
C THR A 523 5.15 26.07 13.51
N GLN A 524 3.87 26.10 13.87
CA GLN A 524 3.44 26.63 15.17
C GLN A 524 2.15 25.97 15.69
N LEU A 525 1.82 26.21 16.96
CA LEU A 525 0.57 25.75 17.56
C LEU A 525 -0.63 26.60 17.10
N ALA A 526 -1.82 26.01 17.23
CA ALA A 526 -3.08 26.75 17.22
C ALA A 526 -3.16 27.78 18.37
N ASP A 527 -4.18 28.64 18.34
CA ASP A 527 -4.44 29.60 19.43
C ASP A 527 -5.01 28.88 20.67
N MET A 528 -4.12 28.30 21.47
CA MET A 528 -4.53 27.40 22.56
C MET A 528 -5.16 28.13 23.74
N ASP A 529 -4.90 29.42 23.93
CA ASP A 529 -5.64 30.23 24.91
C ASP A 529 -7.10 30.42 24.45
N ALA A 530 -7.31 30.84 23.19
CA ALA A 530 -8.66 31.05 22.65
C ALA A 530 -9.47 29.75 22.52
N ILE A 531 -8.85 28.67 22.03
CA ILE A 531 -9.49 27.35 21.91
C ILE A 531 -9.87 26.80 23.29
N SER A 532 -9.00 26.95 24.30
CA SER A 532 -9.32 26.51 25.66
C SER A 532 -10.44 27.34 26.28
N GLU A 533 -10.47 28.66 26.08
CA GLU A 533 -11.57 29.49 26.60
C GLU A 533 -12.93 29.08 26.00
N ILE A 534 -13.00 28.87 24.68
CA ILE A 534 -14.21 28.38 24.02
C ILE A 534 -14.59 26.98 24.54
N ALA A 535 -13.62 26.07 24.65
CA ALA A 535 -13.87 24.71 25.10
C ALA A 535 -14.41 24.66 26.55
N ASP A 536 -13.82 25.45 27.46
CA ASP A 536 -14.27 25.58 28.85
C ASP A 536 -15.68 26.18 28.95
N ARG A 537 -16.00 27.23 28.15
CA ARG A 537 -17.35 27.82 28.10
C ARG A 537 -18.43 26.80 27.69
N HIS A 538 -18.08 25.81 26.87
CA HIS A 538 -19.00 24.81 26.32
C HIS A 538 -18.88 23.41 26.94
N GLY A 539 -17.93 23.17 27.85
CA GLY A 539 -17.70 21.85 28.46
C GLY A 539 -17.11 20.81 27.49
N ILE A 540 -16.34 21.25 26.50
CA ILE A 540 -15.73 20.43 25.45
C ILE A 540 -14.33 19.98 25.88
N THR A 541 -13.97 18.73 25.61
CA THR A 541 -12.61 18.22 25.89
C THR A 541 -11.64 18.66 24.80
N VAL A 542 -10.60 19.44 25.13
CA VAL A 542 -9.50 19.70 24.21
C VAL A 542 -8.59 18.47 24.13
N LEU A 543 -8.30 18.02 22.91
CA LEU A 543 -7.26 17.05 22.56
C LEU A 543 -6.37 17.70 21.49
N GLU A 544 -5.16 17.18 21.26
CA GLU A 544 -4.23 17.80 20.31
C GLU A 544 -3.69 16.81 19.28
N ASP A 545 -3.87 17.12 18.00
CA ASP A 545 -3.05 16.53 16.94
C ASP A 545 -1.71 17.30 16.85
N SER A 546 -0.90 17.07 17.88
CA SER A 546 0.45 17.61 18.02
C SER A 546 1.49 16.77 17.26
N ALA A 547 1.10 15.99 16.25
CA ALA A 547 1.96 15.02 15.56
C ALA A 547 3.24 15.61 14.94
N GLU A 548 3.26 16.92 14.69
CA GLU A 548 4.39 17.70 14.17
C GLU A 548 5.04 18.59 15.24
N GLY A 549 4.37 18.78 16.38
CA GLY A 549 4.70 19.75 17.42
C GLY A 549 5.83 19.34 18.39
N ILE A 550 6.73 18.43 18.01
CA ILE A 550 7.85 18.09 18.89
C ILE A 550 8.82 19.26 18.99
N GLY A 551 9.05 19.74 20.23
CA GLY A 551 9.79 20.96 20.54
C GLY A 551 8.92 22.23 20.55
N MET A 552 7.68 22.19 20.03
CA MET A 552 6.77 23.34 20.10
C MET A 552 6.25 23.55 21.53
N ARG A 553 6.15 24.81 21.96
CA ARG A 553 5.66 25.16 23.30
C ARG A 553 4.76 26.38 23.30
N TRP A 554 3.79 26.40 24.22
CA TRP A 554 2.93 27.54 24.53
C TRP A 554 3.04 27.85 26.02
N ASN A 555 3.50 29.07 26.35
CA ASN A 555 3.85 29.48 27.70
C ASN A 555 4.78 28.48 28.43
N GLY A 556 5.73 27.90 27.68
CA GLY A 556 6.66 26.85 28.14
C GLY A 556 6.10 25.42 28.23
N LYS A 557 4.77 25.23 28.21
CA LYS A 557 4.16 23.88 28.18
C LYS A 557 4.25 23.32 26.76
N HIS A 558 4.69 22.07 26.63
CA HIS A 558 4.89 21.41 25.33
C HIS A 558 3.55 21.10 24.64
N ALA A 559 3.54 21.15 23.30
CA ALA A 559 2.42 20.70 22.48
C ALA A 559 2.00 19.25 22.83
N GLY A 560 0.70 18.98 22.85
CA GLY A 560 0.15 17.70 23.28
C GLY A 560 -0.02 17.54 24.80
N LEU A 561 0.20 18.62 25.56
CA LEU A 561 -0.11 18.71 26.99
C LEU A 561 -0.99 19.92 27.34
N LEU A 562 -1.43 20.71 26.37
CA LEU A 562 -2.26 21.90 26.58
C LEU A 562 -3.74 21.50 26.74
N GLY A 563 -4.18 20.44 26.05
CA GLY A 563 -5.45 19.76 26.30
C GLY A 563 -5.36 18.62 27.33
N ARG A 564 -6.34 17.71 27.32
CA ARG A 564 -6.35 16.47 28.13
C ARG A 564 -5.25 15.48 27.68
N GLY A 565 -4.72 15.66 26.48
CA GLY A 565 -3.57 14.95 25.93
C GLY A 565 -3.44 15.16 24.43
N GLY A 566 -2.31 14.72 23.87
CA GLY A 566 -2.01 14.81 22.45
C GLY A 566 -1.08 13.71 21.98
N VAL A 567 -0.60 13.84 20.76
CA VAL A 567 0.19 12.81 20.06
C VAL A 567 1.50 13.35 19.52
N LEU A 568 2.50 12.49 19.36
CA LEU A 568 3.68 12.74 18.52
C LEU A 568 3.73 11.66 17.44
N SER A 569 4.08 12.06 16.21
CA SER A 569 4.49 11.13 15.16
C SER A 569 6.00 11.15 15.02
N PHE A 570 6.58 9.96 14.87
CA PHE A 570 8.00 9.78 14.59
C PHE A 570 8.20 9.08 13.23
N PHE A 571 7.23 9.19 12.32
CA PHE A 571 7.38 8.80 10.92
C PHE A 571 8.66 9.47 10.33
N PRO A 572 9.42 8.82 9.41
CA PRO A 572 10.82 9.20 9.16
C PRO A 572 11.10 10.65 8.74
N THR A 573 10.12 11.34 8.14
CA THR A 573 10.23 12.76 7.73
C THR A 573 10.07 13.76 8.88
N LYS A 574 9.43 13.38 9.99
CA LYS A 574 9.15 14.26 11.14
C LYS A 574 10.44 14.78 11.77
N THR A 575 10.33 15.90 12.50
CA THR A 575 11.47 16.60 13.14
C THR A 575 12.32 15.66 14.00
N LEU A 576 11.71 14.67 14.65
CA LEU A 576 12.38 13.51 15.24
C LEU A 576 11.90 12.21 14.58
N GLY A 577 12.33 11.94 13.36
CA GLY A 577 11.92 10.77 12.57
C GLY A 577 12.72 9.49 12.86
N ALA A 578 12.02 8.35 12.86
CA ALA A 578 12.57 6.99 13.03
C ALA A 578 13.08 6.41 11.69
N ILE A 579 13.09 5.07 11.53
CA ILE A 579 13.34 4.36 10.25
C ILE A 579 12.11 3.57 9.76
N GLY A 580 10.92 3.95 10.24
CA GLY A 580 9.65 3.38 9.85
C GLY A 580 8.55 4.00 10.69
N ASP A 581 7.43 3.29 10.84
CA ASP A 581 6.33 3.73 11.69
C ASP A 581 6.73 3.75 13.18
N ALA A 582 6.46 4.88 13.82
CA ALA A 582 6.62 5.09 15.25
C ALA A 582 5.73 6.27 15.71
N GLY A 583 5.12 6.19 16.90
CA GLY A 583 4.32 7.28 17.46
C GLY A 583 4.22 7.24 18.99
N MET A 584 3.62 8.25 19.59
CA MET A 584 3.47 8.35 21.05
C MET A 584 2.27 9.18 21.46
N ILE A 585 1.68 8.88 22.62
CA ILE A 585 0.68 9.70 23.29
C ILE A 585 1.34 10.43 24.46
N LEU A 586 1.04 11.71 24.63
CA LEU A 586 1.43 12.54 25.77
C LEU A 586 0.18 12.90 26.58
N THR A 587 0.26 12.83 27.91
CA THR A 587 -0.81 13.30 28.81
C THR A 587 -0.32 13.48 30.25
N ASP A 588 -0.99 14.37 30.99
CA ASP A 588 -0.86 14.51 32.45
C ASP A 588 -1.96 13.76 33.23
N ASP A 589 -2.97 13.22 32.53
CA ASP A 589 -4.13 12.52 33.07
C ASP A 589 -3.86 11.02 33.28
N ASP A 590 -4.07 10.53 34.51
CA ASP A 590 -3.81 9.13 34.88
C ASP A 590 -4.82 8.15 34.27
N GLU A 591 -6.08 8.55 34.08
CA GLU A 591 -7.12 7.69 33.49
C GLU A 591 -6.88 7.50 31.99
N VAL A 592 -6.51 8.59 31.29
CA VAL A 592 -6.11 8.54 29.88
C VAL A 592 -4.85 7.70 29.73
N ALA A 593 -3.86 7.87 30.61
CA ALA A 593 -2.62 7.12 30.57
C ALA A 593 -2.79 5.61 30.83
N GLU A 594 -3.59 5.22 31.84
CA GLU A 594 -3.90 3.81 32.11
C GLU A 594 -4.69 3.21 30.94
N THR A 595 -5.72 3.90 30.47
CA THR A 595 -6.57 3.43 29.36
C THR A 595 -5.78 3.29 28.05
N ALA A 596 -4.88 4.22 27.74
CA ALA A 596 -4.02 4.13 26.57
C ALA A 596 -3.02 2.96 26.67
N GLN A 597 -2.41 2.73 27.84
CA GLN A 597 -1.51 1.59 28.06
C GLN A 597 -2.21 0.23 27.92
N ILE A 598 -3.48 0.15 28.32
CA ILE A 598 -4.37 -1.00 28.14
C ILE A 598 -4.70 -1.17 26.65
N LEU A 599 -5.20 -0.11 25.99
CA LEU A 599 -5.68 -0.17 24.61
C LEU A 599 -4.59 -0.49 23.58
N ARG A 600 -3.35 -0.04 23.79
CA ARG A 600 -2.22 -0.31 22.88
C ARG A 600 -1.77 -1.78 22.79
N HIS A 601 -2.19 -2.62 23.74
CA HIS A 601 -1.74 -4.01 23.86
C HIS A 601 -2.91 -4.96 24.15
N HIS A 602 -3.85 -5.08 23.20
CA HIS A 602 -5.02 -5.97 23.23
C HIS A 602 -5.93 -5.81 24.47
N GLY A 603 -5.88 -4.65 25.14
CA GLY A 603 -6.67 -4.39 26.34
C GLY A 603 -6.13 -5.05 27.62
N ARG A 604 -4.89 -5.55 27.60
CA ARG A 604 -4.28 -6.27 28.73
C ARG A 604 -4.04 -5.35 29.92
N MET A 605 -4.52 -5.76 31.08
CA MET A 605 -4.40 -4.98 32.32
C MET A 605 -2.98 -5.05 32.92
N GLY A 606 -2.57 -3.99 33.61
CA GLY A 606 -1.28 -3.92 34.32
C GLY A 606 -0.08 -3.63 33.43
N LYS A 607 1.13 -3.70 34.00
CA LYS A 607 2.38 -3.35 33.28
C LYS A 607 2.68 -4.37 32.18
N THR A 608 2.68 -3.93 30.93
CA THR A 608 3.00 -4.81 29.77
C THR A 608 4.37 -4.56 29.14
N ILE A 609 4.91 -3.33 29.22
CA ILE A 609 6.19 -2.96 28.61
C ILE A 609 7.38 -3.48 29.42
N ASP A 610 8.37 -4.07 28.75
CA ASP A 610 9.54 -4.72 29.36
C ASP A 610 9.16 -5.70 30.50
N HIS A 611 8.07 -6.48 30.33
CA HIS A 611 7.49 -7.27 31.42
C HIS A 611 6.91 -8.64 31.01
N ILE A 612 7.51 -9.30 30.00
CA ILE A 612 6.99 -10.53 29.35
C ILE A 612 6.37 -11.54 30.32
N ALA A 613 7.09 -11.91 31.39
CA ALA A 613 6.69 -12.95 32.34
C ALA A 613 5.49 -12.57 33.26
N GLY A 614 5.13 -11.28 33.33
CA GLY A 614 4.02 -10.76 34.13
C GLY A 614 2.92 -10.09 33.31
N ILE A 615 2.92 -10.23 31.98
CA ILE A 615 1.84 -9.74 31.12
C ILE A 615 0.54 -10.46 31.50
N SER A 616 -0.51 -9.70 31.80
CA SER A 616 -1.83 -10.25 32.11
C SER A 616 -2.44 -10.99 30.91
N ASN A 617 -3.02 -12.17 31.18
CA ASN A 617 -3.89 -12.88 30.25
C ASN A 617 -5.36 -12.38 30.31
N LEU A 618 -5.67 -11.44 31.20
CA LEU A 618 -6.98 -10.77 31.28
C LEU A 618 -6.93 -9.43 30.55
N SER A 619 -7.83 -9.26 29.57
CA SER A 619 -8.09 -7.97 28.93
C SER A 619 -9.33 -7.31 29.55
N GLY A 620 -9.20 -6.06 30.00
CA GLY A 620 -10.31 -5.27 30.55
C GLY A 620 -11.10 -4.49 29.48
N ALA A 621 -10.53 -4.32 28.29
CA ALA A 621 -11.14 -3.60 27.17
C ALA A 621 -10.81 -4.28 25.82
N SER A 622 -11.48 -3.86 24.75
CA SER A 622 -11.12 -4.26 23.38
C SER A 622 -10.03 -3.35 22.82
N GLY A 623 -8.77 -3.65 23.13
CA GLY A 623 -7.59 -2.96 22.58
C GLY A 623 -7.15 -3.49 21.21
N THR A 624 -6.10 -2.86 20.66
CA THR A 624 -5.43 -3.23 19.40
C THR A 624 -3.99 -3.70 19.65
N ASN A 625 -3.26 -4.10 18.60
CA ASN A 625 -1.83 -4.32 18.64
C ASN A 625 -1.09 -3.07 18.11
N SER A 626 -0.87 -2.07 18.97
CA SER A 626 -0.15 -0.84 18.58
C SER A 626 1.00 -0.56 19.55
N LYS A 627 2.05 -1.36 19.42
CA LYS A 627 3.25 -1.27 20.26
C LYS A 627 4.39 -0.76 19.40
N MET A 628 5.21 0.14 19.92
CA MET A 628 6.45 0.53 19.26
C MET A 628 7.48 -0.60 19.31
N ASP A 629 8.28 -0.71 18.26
CA ASP A 629 9.42 -1.62 18.18
C ASP A 629 10.71 -0.98 18.73
N ASP A 630 11.49 -1.78 19.47
CA ASP A 630 12.68 -1.33 20.18
C ASP A 630 13.78 -0.83 19.23
N ILE A 631 13.75 -1.25 17.95
CA ILE A 631 14.62 -0.73 16.89
C ILE A 631 14.27 0.72 16.50
N GLN A 632 12.99 1.08 16.45
CA GLN A 632 12.58 2.47 16.20
C GLN A 632 12.99 3.34 17.39
N ALA A 633 12.73 2.86 18.61
CA ALA A 633 13.19 3.52 19.84
C ALA A 633 14.73 3.63 19.90
N ALA A 634 15.50 2.69 19.35
CA ALA A 634 16.96 2.76 19.28
C ALA A 634 17.45 3.92 18.39
N VAL A 635 16.86 4.09 17.20
CA VAL A 635 17.19 5.23 16.32
C VAL A 635 16.76 6.56 16.96
N LEU A 636 15.56 6.61 17.55
CA LEU A 636 15.04 7.82 18.18
C LEU A 636 15.86 8.24 19.41
N MET A 637 16.34 7.28 20.21
CA MET A 637 17.27 7.54 21.32
C MET A 637 18.63 8.09 20.86
N ALA A 638 19.09 7.74 19.65
CA ALA A 638 20.33 8.29 19.08
C ALA A 638 20.15 9.72 18.53
N LYS A 639 18.95 10.06 18.02
CA LYS A 639 18.62 11.39 17.47
C LYS A 639 18.17 12.40 18.53
N LEU A 640 17.39 11.99 19.53
CA LEU A 640 16.79 12.87 20.55
C LEU A 640 17.78 13.81 21.25
N PRO A 641 19.04 13.42 21.60
CA PRO A 641 20.02 14.33 22.20
C PRO A 641 20.45 15.52 21.34
N ARG A 642 20.12 15.51 20.03
CA ARG A 642 20.40 16.61 19.09
C ARG A 642 19.18 17.48 18.76
N LEU A 643 17.99 17.11 19.24
CA LEU A 643 16.72 17.66 18.76
C LEU A 643 16.68 19.21 18.76
N ASP A 644 17.17 19.85 19.82
CA ASP A 644 17.20 21.31 19.91
C ASP A 644 18.23 21.96 18.95
N GLU A 645 19.33 21.27 18.64
CA GLU A 645 20.32 21.70 17.63
C GLU A 645 19.74 21.61 16.20
N ASP A 646 19.01 20.52 15.93
CA ASP A 646 18.40 20.22 14.63
C ASP A 646 17.15 21.09 14.38
N ILE A 647 16.36 21.41 15.42
CA ILE A 647 15.31 22.44 15.39
C ILE A 647 15.92 23.81 15.09
N ALA A 648 17.00 24.19 15.79
CA ALA A 648 17.70 25.45 15.53
C ALA A 648 18.32 25.49 14.12
N ALA A 649 18.71 24.35 13.54
CA ALA A 649 19.16 24.26 12.15
C ALA A 649 18.01 24.52 11.17
N ARG A 650 16.86 23.89 11.37
CA ARG A 650 15.63 24.16 10.59
C ARG A 650 15.21 25.63 10.66
N ALA A 651 15.26 26.25 11.85
CA ALA A 651 14.99 27.68 12.00
C ALA A 651 15.95 28.58 11.19
N ARG A 652 17.25 28.23 11.12
CA ARG A 652 18.22 28.95 10.27
C ARG A 652 17.92 28.79 8.77
N LEU A 653 17.50 27.60 8.33
CA LEU A 653 17.08 27.37 6.94
C LEU A 653 15.79 28.13 6.59
N ALA A 654 14.82 28.17 7.52
CA ALA A 654 13.56 28.90 7.32
C ALA A 654 13.78 30.42 7.19
N GLN A 655 14.66 30.99 8.03
CA GLN A 655 15.11 32.37 7.90
C GLN A 655 15.83 32.62 6.56
N ALA A 656 16.73 31.71 6.16
CA ALA A 656 17.48 31.82 4.91
C ALA A 656 16.58 31.81 3.67
N TYR A 657 15.52 30.99 3.64
CA TYR A 657 14.48 31.05 2.60
C TYR A 657 13.69 32.36 2.69
N HIS A 658 13.27 32.79 3.88
CA HIS A 658 12.44 33.99 4.05
C HIS A 658 13.15 35.25 3.51
N GLU A 659 14.42 35.44 3.85
CA GLU A 659 15.26 36.55 3.35
C GLU A 659 15.42 36.60 1.82
N ARG A 660 15.25 35.45 1.15
CA ARG A 660 15.52 35.28 -0.29
C ARG A 660 14.26 35.28 -1.16
N LEU A 661 13.14 34.86 -0.60
CA LEU A 661 11.83 34.81 -1.25
C LEU A 661 10.98 36.05 -0.96
N SER A 662 11.25 36.78 0.13
CA SER A 662 10.52 37.99 0.48
C SER A 662 10.63 39.05 -0.62
N GLY A 663 9.48 39.51 -1.12
CA GLY A 663 9.39 40.47 -2.21
C GLY A 663 9.61 39.92 -3.62
N LEU A 664 9.77 38.60 -3.82
CA LEU A 664 9.73 38.02 -5.16
C LEU A 664 8.30 38.06 -5.74
N PRO A 665 8.11 38.40 -7.03
CA PRO A 665 6.81 38.27 -7.70
C PRO A 665 6.27 36.85 -7.62
N GLY A 666 4.94 36.69 -7.60
CA GLY A 666 4.27 35.40 -7.55
C GLY A 666 4.24 34.70 -6.19
N ILE A 667 5.01 35.17 -5.20
CA ILE A 667 4.89 34.71 -3.81
C ILE A 667 3.70 35.42 -3.14
N LEU A 668 2.71 34.65 -2.69
CA LEU A 668 1.51 35.14 -2.00
C LEU A 668 1.67 35.15 -0.48
N ARG A 669 2.34 34.12 0.08
CA ARG A 669 2.61 34.00 1.52
C ARG A 669 3.90 33.22 1.78
N LEU A 670 4.61 33.59 2.85
CA LEU A 670 5.73 32.85 3.42
C LEU A 670 5.38 32.41 4.85
N PRO A 671 5.97 31.32 5.37
CA PRO A 671 5.84 30.92 6.77
C PRO A 671 6.06 32.09 7.72
N THR A 672 5.04 32.37 8.53
CA THR A 672 4.99 33.52 9.44
C THR A 672 4.59 33.06 10.83
N VAL A 673 5.49 33.20 11.80
CA VAL A 673 5.17 32.95 13.21
C VAL A 673 4.38 34.14 13.74
N VAL A 674 3.18 33.90 14.27
CA VAL A 674 2.31 34.96 14.80
C VAL A 674 2.68 35.27 16.24
N GLU A 675 2.91 36.55 16.55
CA GLU A 675 3.20 37.01 17.92
C GLU A 675 1.99 36.79 18.83
N ARG A 676 2.21 36.19 20.01
CA ARG A 676 1.18 35.84 20.99
C ARG A 676 1.39 36.59 22.31
N ALA A 677 0.33 36.67 23.12
CA ALA A 677 0.37 37.34 24.43
C ALA A 677 1.23 36.59 25.47
N VAL A 678 1.59 35.34 25.20
CA VAL A 678 2.49 34.49 25.98
C VAL A 678 3.67 34.03 25.11
N PRO A 679 4.83 33.66 25.69
CA PRO A 679 5.94 33.11 24.91
C PRO A 679 5.55 31.80 24.21
N THR A 680 5.88 31.68 22.92
CA THR A 680 5.64 30.48 22.12
C THR A 680 6.89 30.05 21.37
N ASP A 681 7.26 28.78 21.49
CA ASP A 681 8.38 28.19 20.75
C ASP A 681 7.84 27.55 19.47
N ALA A 682 8.24 28.09 18.32
CA ALA A 682 7.87 27.60 16.98
C ALA A 682 8.89 26.59 16.45
N VAL A 683 8.42 25.56 15.73
CA VAL A 683 9.26 24.53 15.12
C VAL A 683 8.86 24.35 13.66
N PHE A 684 9.70 24.86 12.76
CA PHE A 684 9.56 24.60 11.33
C PHE A 684 9.82 23.09 11.07
N TYR A 685 8.75 22.33 10.87
CA TYR A 685 8.77 20.96 10.36
C TYR A 685 8.79 20.96 8.82
N VAL A 686 7.99 21.84 8.21
CA VAL A 686 7.87 22.05 6.75
C VAL A 686 7.98 23.55 6.44
N TYR A 687 8.50 23.89 5.25
CA TYR A 687 8.54 25.26 4.76
C TYR A 687 7.50 25.44 3.63
N GLU A 688 6.26 25.72 4.04
CA GLU A 688 5.08 25.85 3.17
C GLU A 688 4.90 27.30 2.67
N ILE A 689 4.98 27.53 1.37
CA ILE A 689 4.75 28.85 0.76
C ILE A 689 3.43 28.85 -0.03
N GLU A 690 2.70 29.97 -0.04
CA GLU A 690 1.61 30.15 -1.02
C GLU A 690 2.14 30.91 -2.23
N VAL A 691 1.75 30.48 -3.44
CA VAL A 691 2.19 31.07 -4.70
C VAL A 691 1.08 31.20 -5.75
N GLU A 692 1.24 32.15 -6.66
CA GLU A 692 0.52 32.16 -7.93
C GLU A 692 0.95 30.96 -8.78
N ARG A 693 0.00 30.34 -9.49
CA ARG A 693 0.27 29.26 -10.48
C ARG A 693 1.06 28.07 -9.87
N ARG A 694 0.69 27.65 -8.65
CA ARG A 694 1.34 26.59 -7.86
C ARG A 694 1.69 25.33 -8.66
N ASP A 695 0.73 24.77 -9.39
CA ASP A 695 0.95 23.54 -10.18
C ASP A 695 2.00 23.74 -11.30
N GLU A 696 2.02 24.92 -11.94
CA GLU A 696 3.02 25.26 -12.96
C GLU A 696 4.42 25.49 -12.34
N LEU A 697 4.50 26.06 -11.13
CA LEU A 697 5.75 26.18 -10.38
C LEU A 697 6.29 24.81 -9.97
N VAL A 698 5.42 23.92 -9.45
CA VAL A 698 5.79 22.53 -9.10
C VAL A 698 6.36 21.81 -10.33
N ALA A 699 5.70 21.90 -11.49
CA ALA A 699 6.21 21.33 -12.73
C ALA A 699 7.56 21.95 -13.17
N HIS A 700 7.74 23.26 -13.01
CA HIS A 700 9.01 23.93 -13.29
C HIS A 700 10.15 23.45 -12.37
N LEU A 701 9.90 23.35 -11.07
CA LEU A 701 10.87 22.88 -10.08
C LEU A 701 11.23 21.41 -10.32
N ALA A 702 10.23 20.55 -10.56
CA ALA A 702 10.44 19.15 -10.93
C ALA A 702 11.32 19.00 -12.18
N SER A 703 11.09 19.82 -13.22
CA SER A 703 11.90 19.83 -14.45
C SER A 703 13.37 20.25 -14.25
N ARG A 704 13.70 20.86 -13.10
CA ARG A 704 15.08 21.18 -12.69
C ARG A 704 15.62 20.22 -11.62
N GLY A 705 14.95 19.09 -11.37
CA GLY A 705 15.34 18.12 -10.35
C GLY A 705 15.18 18.63 -8.92
N ILE A 706 14.27 19.59 -8.68
CA ILE A 706 13.93 20.11 -7.36
C ILE A 706 12.62 19.46 -6.92
N GLY A 707 12.69 18.62 -5.89
CA GLY A 707 11.51 17.99 -5.31
C GLY A 707 10.67 18.99 -4.51
N THR A 708 9.36 18.92 -4.66
CA THR A 708 8.38 19.66 -3.84
C THR A 708 7.26 18.71 -3.43
N GLU A 709 6.43 19.12 -2.48
CA GLU A 709 5.26 18.37 -2.04
C GLU A 709 4.07 19.33 -1.88
N THR A 710 2.84 18.84 -1.97
CA THR A 710 1.63 19.64 -1.82
C THR A 710 0.84 19.19 -0.60
N TYR A 711 0.93 19.93 0.51
CA TYR A 711 0.14 19.69 1.70
C TYR A 711 -1.03 20.69 1.78
N TYR A 712 -2.28 20.34 1.48
CA TYR A 712 -2.78 19.13 0.83
C TYR A 712 -3.56 19.54 -0.42
N PRO A 713 -3.60 18.76 -1.52
CA PRO A 713 -4.21 19.22 -2.77
C PRO A 713 -5.74 19.31 -2.73
N ILE A 714 -6.38 18.66 -1.75
CA ILE A 714 -7.84 18.59 -1.59
C ILE A 714 -8.19 18.67 -0.09
N PRO A 715 -9.00 19.65 0.35
CA PRO A 715 -9.35 19.82 1.77
C PRO A 715 -10.32 18.73 2.24
N LEU A 716 -10.35 18.48 3.55
CA LEU A 716 -10.94 17.26 4.11
C LEU A 716 -12.46 17.16 3.94
N HIS A 717 -13.19 18.27 3.93
CA HIS A 717 -14.66 18.26 3.83
C HIS A 717 -15.20 17.74 2.49
N VAL A 718 -14.43 17.88 1.39
CA VAL A 718 -14.78 17.38 0.05
C VAL A 718 -14.15 16.02 -0.30
N GLN A 719 -13.36 15.43 0.60
CA GLN A 719 -12.80 14.09 0.38
C GLN A 719 -13.92 13.04 0.28
N PRO A 720 -13.85 12.06 -0.66
CA PRO A 720 -14.95 11.11 -0.90
C PRO A 720 -15.41 10.31 0.34
N CYS A 721 -14.51 10.05 1.29
CA CYS A 721 -14.84 9.38 2.55
C CYS A 721 -15.74 10.23 3.49
N PHE A 722 -15.67 11.56 3.39
CA PHE A 722 -16.43 12.51 4.21
C PHE A 722 -17.67 13.10 3.54
N ALA A 723 -17.92 12.79 2.25
CA ALA A 723 -19.12 13.23 1.52
C ALA A 723 -20.46 12.89 2.22
N HIS A 724 -20.50 11.89 3.10
CA HIS A 724 -21.66 11.53 3.91
C HIS A 724 -22.03 12.57 4.99
N LEU A 725 -21.16 13.55 5.27
CA LEU A 725 -21.39 14.65 6.21
C LEU A 725 -22.20 15.79 5.58
N GLY A 726 -22.26 15.87 4.24
CA GLY A 726 -23.09 16.82 3.50
C GLY A 726 -22.45 18.18 3.18
N TYR A 727 -21.17 18.37 3.48
CA TYR A 727 -20.40 19.55 3.08
C TYR A 727 -20.14 19.59 1.56
N GLY A 728 -19.80 20.78 1.04
CA GLY A 728 -19.39 20.98 -0.35
C GLY A 728 -18.38 22.13 -0.53
N PRO A 729 -17.94 22.39 -1.77
CA PRO A 729 -17.05 23.52 -2.08
C PRO A 729 -17.70 24.87 -1.72
N GLY A 730 -16.92 25.73 -1.05
CA GLY A 730 -17.33 27.01 -0.52
C GLY A 730 -17.65 27.02 0.98
N ASP A 731 -17.75 25.86 1.64
CA ASP A 731 -18.03 25.78 3.08
C ASP A 731 -16.82 26.19 3.96
N PHE A 732 -15.60 25.91 3.49
CA PHE A 732 -14.34 26.22 4.20
C PHE A 732 -13.38 26.95 3.24
N PRO A 733 -13.67 28.21 2.90
CA PRO A 733 -12.98 28.94 1.84
C PRO A 733 -11.50 29.21 2.12
N VAL A 734 -11.04 29.24 3.38
CA VAL A 734 -9.60 29.43 3.68
C VAL A 734 -8.85 28.12 3.45
N ALA A 735 -9.36 26.99 3.93
CA ALA A 735 -8.86 25.66 3.61
C ALA A 735 -8.79 25.40 2.09
N GLU A 736 -9.85 25.76 1.34
CA GLU A 736 -9.89 25.62 -0.11
C GLU A 736 -8.85 26.51 -0.83
N ALA A 737 -8.63 27.74 -0.36
CA ALA A 737 -7.61 28.63 -0.90
C ALA A 737 -6.17 28.14 -0.64
N ALA A 738 -5.92 27.59 0.55
CA ALA A 738 -4.62 26.99 0.90
C ALA A 738 -4.32 25.79 -0.02
N CYS A 739 -5.26 24.85 -0.20
CA CYS A 739 -5.10 23.71 -1.11
C CYS A 739 -4.72 24.10 -2.56
N ALA A 740 -5.24 25.24 -3.04
CA ALA A 740 -5.00 25.73 -4.39
C ALA A 740 -3.65 26.45 -4.59
N SER A 741 -3.02 26.96 -3.52
CA SER A 741 -1.86 27.87 -3.61
C SER A 741 -0.62 27.42 -2.84
N ALA A 742 -0.76 26.55 -1.83
CA ALA A 742 0.33 26.08 -0.98
C ALA A 742 1.26 25.06 -1.67
N VAL A 743 2.56 25.16 -1.42
CA VAL A 743 3.59 24.18 -1.80
C VAL A 743 4.72 24.13 -0.77
N ALA A 744 5.13 22.91 -0.42
CA ALA A 744 6.27 22.62 0.44
C ALA A 744 7.58 22.63 -0.37
N LEU A 745 8.54 23.47 0.06
CA LEU A 745 9.90 23.47 -0.50
C LEU A 745 10.79 22.41 0.17
N PRO A 746 11.92 21.98 -0.47
CA PRO A 746 12.93 21.14 0.16
C PRO A 746 13.33 21.69 1.54
N PHE A 747 13.11 20.90 2.59
CA PHE A 747 13.29 21.39 3.96
C PHE A 747 13.60 20.27 4.98
N TYR A 748 14.88 19.89 5.04
CA TYR A 748 15.41 18.78 5.84
C TYR A 748 16.78 19.15 6.47
N PRO A 749 17.25 18.46 7.52
CA PRO A 749 18.46 18.87 8.26
C PRO A 749 19.74 18.91 7.43
N ASP A 750 19.88 18.02 6.44
CA ASP A 750 21.04 17.92 5.54
C ASP A 750 21.03 18.97 4.40
N LEU A 751 20.02 19.86 4.32
CA LEU A 751 19.90 20.83 3.22
C LEU A 751 20.99 21.89 3.30
N THR A 752 21.80 22.02 2.25
CA THR A 752 22.87 23.03 2.21
C THR A 752 22.36 24.41 1.77
N GLY A 753 23.11 25.46 2.11
CA GLY A 753 22.82 26.81 1.61
C GLY A 753 22.85 26.92 0.08
N GLU A 754 23.73 26.17 -0.59
CA GLU A 754 23.82 26.11 -2.06
C GLU A 754 22.62 25.42 -2.70
N GLN A 755 22.08 24.36 -2.07
CA GLN A 755 20.83 23.73 -2.48
C GLN A 755 19.64 24.69 -2.28
N LEU A 756 19.58 25.38 -1.15
CA LEU A 756 18.56 26.40 -0.86
C LEU A 756 18.63 27.57 -1.87
N ASP A 757 19.83 28.07 -2.18
CA ASP A 757 20.07 29.09 -3.21
C ASP A 757 19.60 28.61 -4.61
N THR A 758 19.78 27.32 -4.92
CA THR A 758 19.32 26.68 -6.18
C THR A 758 17.80 26.63 -6.27
N VAL A 759 17.10 26.26 -5.18
CA VAL A 759 15.62 26.30 -5.10
C VAL A 759 15.11 27.73 -5.31
N VAL A 760 15.69 28.69 -4.60
CA VAL A 760 15.36 30.12 -4.70
C VAL A 760 15.58 30.67 -6.11
N ALA A 761 16.67 30.28 -6.79
CA ALA A 761 16.94 30.69 -8.16
C ALA A 761 15.87 30.18 -9.13
N ALA A 762 15.52 28.89 -9.04
CA ALA A 762 14.50 28.29 -9.90
C ALA A 762 13.09 28.92 -9.69
N ILE A 763 12.72 29.23 -8.45
CA ILE A 763 11.47 29.96 -8.15
C ILE A 763 11.50 31.37 -8.76
N ARG A 764 12.62 32.09 -8.60
CA ARG A 764 12.79 33.43 -9.17
C ARG A 764 12.65 33.43 -10.68
N ASP A 765 13.40 32.57 -11.37
CA ASP A 765 13.42 32.45 -12.83
C ASP A 765 12.02 32.22 -13.41
N PHE A 766 11.22 31.38 -12.77
CA PHE A 766 9.83 31.08 -13.15
C PHE A 766 8.94 32.33 -13.14
N PHE A 767 9.03 33.15 -12.09
CA PHE A 767 8.20 34.35 -11.93
C PHE A 767 8.77 35.60 -12.63
N THR A 768 10.09 35.71 -12.82
CA THR A 768 10.72 36.82 -13.56
C THR A 768 10.92 36.55 -15.04
N GLY A 769 10.54 35.35 -15.54
CA GLY A 769 10.73 34.94 -16.93
C GLY A 769 12.21 34.89 -17.36
N SER A 770 13.11 34.76 -16.40
CA SER A 770 14.56 34.86 -16.62
C SER A 770 15.13 33.48 -16.88
N GLN A 771 15.41 33.17 -18.15
CA GLN A 771 16.22 31.99 -18.50
C GLN A 771 17.70 32.35 -18.38
N SER A 772 18.41 31.62 -17.50
CA SER A 772 19.86 31.70 -17.27
C SER A 772 20.63 30.68 -18.11
#